data_AF-A0A228HW62-F1
#
_entry.id   AF-A0A228HW62-F1
#
_cell.length_a   1.000
_cell.length_b   1.000
_cell.length_c   1.000
_cell.angle_alpha   90.00
_cell.angle_beta   90.00
_cell.angle_gamma   90.00
#
_symmetry.space_group_name_H-M   'P 1'
#
loop_
_entity.id
_entity.type
_entity.pdbx_description
1 polymer ?
#
loop_
_entity_poly.entity_id
_entity_poly.type
_entity_poly.pdbx_seq_one_letter_code
_entity_poly.pdbx_strand_id
1 'polypeptide(L)'
;MDLVAALTGYGQATRHIQIDTAMPGAFVVERFHGREGISESFRFEIDVLSSEPFLDLAPLIGSAARLRLATAAGERCWNGYVTHAAYAESDGEFTRYRLTMESWLALLQLRRNCLYFVDLDAEGICERVFGDYPEAHWRCERVEPLRSFRLRGQYRETDLDFVLRQLSEAGLSFRIEHGQDAGKAPSGDHTVVVFDRHARLPDGSAIAFNAQDVGDPDGVMTQFSDRRQLVPDRVVATSWKASELHALAGHAQQPADADAPLLPVREIYDGQRAGRFDTSGDAQRYAEQRLDALQLAKRVYRGGGSSRTLETGKVHTLNDYLGGTVRFVPLSIEHEAVNNLGAQIGQLFGRGELDKGLYRNRFVAVPEGTPIVPPFRDRPTVYGVQTAIVVGEPGGRVSSTRDHQVRIQFPWMRGAAPLPGGLTDTASRSNPAGHAPGDHRSGILVRVAEQAAGPNFGHAFAPRVGAEVVVGFESGNIDAPVVLGQVYGGRVRPPFSAGEGSDANHSGTLTGLQTQTLDGQPGSRWVMDDAAGQLRHELSNSTADTRLAQGYLIDQQGTMRGAYRGEGFELATQGWGVVRAGAGVLMSSTARRLGASTQMDVAERVEQLKDAAKTAQELDTAATGAQAVGLSANKTQTDFLKAIDPAQDGKYAGSVGGQSATKPTGTQRDGGDPVERFATPAVLMESPENIVMTTPDSAVSYAAQHVHLTSQGDAHVGAGATVAAATGDAMSLYSVAGGLKAIAGEGPVSVEAHASAMEILADQTVRVTSTDERVDVLAQDAIVLQQGPNRITLKGGDIIVETPGRFAVKAGGHPFPGPRATSVKLPALPVLPQGDPCDFLVQALAASPAGRGAVAAGGSLAGAASSIAGTTLPTAGGAVGAAQAFFRAPGQPLPAPSVAASTAAEGRSGPSLGYSTPPPVSSELEGMPKKGPAAQSGPCNLHVPAIKKEEHTISMGSADYYQTDESGNPRLKDGKPNWLQYAASTGTYDIGYAPATATLTATVRIKVHLKDQYWINQGRVHMDPSTGKPFSVPYNSDGIRDGLIIRVVDRPGGLAAVSGFKKRIEEGLNRGNYSMQPKACPLGKACTCKVKVKLEVELVQTGRCHAEINLFPKVTRANSANWGEVQVEWDDEQRRYVPTSTQHAIVHETGHLFGWPDEYFLGGGAVFGKYINSQHLVDLKMAQLVDNWQRTTQTNLMGAGMLTEKPVIPKYYMYGFRDWFNEKTGIDWEVLK
;
A
#
# COMPACT_ATOMS: atom_id res chain seq x y z
N MET A 1 62.59 -54.65 62.62
CA MET A 1 62.30 -53.22 62.79
C MET A 1 60.96 -52.97 62.13
N ASP A 2 60.18 -52.06 62.68
CA ASP A 2 58.76 -51.93 62.34
C ASP A 2 58.54 -50.82 61.30
N LEU A 3 58.05 -51.17 60.09
CA LEU A 3 57.70 -50.18 59.07
C LEU A 3 56.49 -49.35 59.48
N VAL A 4 55.56 -49.90 60.28
CA VAL A 4 54.38 -49.19 60.78
C VAL A 4 54.79 -48.01 61.67
N ALA A 5 55.85 -48.18 62.48
CA ALA A 5 56.40 -47.14 63.35
C ALA A 5 57.11 -46.00 62.58
N ALA A 6 57.59 -46.25 61.35
CA ALA A 6 57.95 -45.17 60.44
C ALA A 6 56.69 -44.50 59.89
N LEU A 7 55.70 -45.31 59.48
CA LEU A 7 54.51 -44.89 58.74
C LEU A 7 53.55 -43.98 59.51
N THR A 8 53.42 -44.12 60.84
CA THR A 8 52.69 -43.17 61.70
C THR A 8 53.24 -41.74 61.65
N GLY A 9 54.39 -41.50 61.03
CA GLY A 9 54.98 -40.17 60.81
C GLY A 9 54.86 -39.60 59.38
N TYR A 10 54.12 -40.22 58.45
CA TYR A 10 54.11 -39.83 57.03
C TYR A 10 53.20 -38.64 56.69
N GLY A 11 53.24 -37.60 57.53
CA GLY A 11 52.78 -36.28 57.12
C GLY A 11 53.68 -35.70 56.01
N GLN A 12 53.08 -34.94 55.09
CA GLN A 12 53.83 -34.29 54.01
C GLN A 12 54.70 -33.11 54.46
N ALA A 13 54.57 -32.65 55.71
CA ALA A 13 55.19 -31.44 56.25
C ALA A 13 56.73 -31.40 56.28
N THR A 14 57.41 -32.53 56.01
CA THR A 14 58.88 -32.62 55.88
C THR A 14 59.34 -32.93 54.45
N ARG A 15 58.44 -32.84 53.47
CA ARG A 15 58.69 -33.22 52.08
C ARG A 15 58.99 -32.03 51.18
N HIS A 16 59.84 -32.24 50.18
CA HIS A 16 60.15 -31.22 49.17
C HIS A 16 59.01 -31.00 48.18
N ILE A 17 58.14 -31.99 48.01
CA ILE A 17 56.91 -31.90 47.22
C ILE A 17 55.72 -32.21 48.13
N GLN A 18 54.69 -31.36 48.09
CA GLN A 18 53.48 -31.47 48.92
C GLN A 18 52.24 -31.18 48.06
N ILE A 19 51.07 -31.65 48.47
CA ILE A 19 49.79 -31.39 47.80
C ILE A 19 48.67 -31.11 48.81
N ASP A 20 47.92 -30.03 48.59
CA ASP A 20 46.71 -29.71 49.33
C ASP A 20 45.49 -30.05 48.45
N THR A 21 44.49 -30.76 48.98
CA THR A 21 43.29 -31.19 48.24
C THR A 21 42.03 -31.08 49.12
N ALA A 22 40.86 -31.37 48.57
CA ALA A 22 39.61 -31.53 49.32
C ALA A 22 39.61 -32.70 50.34
N MET A 23 40.65 -33.54 50.37
CA MET A 23 40.87 -34.59 51.36
C MET A 23 42.17 -34.29 52.15
N PRO A 24 42.11 -33.46 53.21
CA PRO A 24 43.30 -32.97 53.91
C PRO A 24 44.13 -34.11 54.54
N GLY A 25 45.41 -34.18 54.18
CA GLY A 25 46.34 -35.17 54.73
C GLY A 25 46.20 -36.60 54.19
N ALA A 26 45.20 -36.89 53.34
CA ALA A 26 44.96 -38.23 52.80
C ALA A 26 46.05 -38.71 51.80
N PHE A 27 46.92 -37.81 51.32
CA PHE A 27 47.88 -38.07 50.25
C PHE A 27 49.27 -37.51 50.55
N VAL A 28 50.30 -38.25 50.12
CA VAL A 28 51.69 -37.77 50.03
C VAL A 28 52.14 -37.91 48.58
N VAL A 29 52.71 -36.86 47.99
CA VAL A 29 53.23 -36.92 46.61
C VAL A 29 54.45 -37.84 46.55
N GLU A 30 54.45 -38.80 45.62
CA GLU A 30 55.64 -39.58 45.27
C GLU A 30 56.44 -38.87 44.18
N ARG A 31 55.75 -38.46 43.12
CA ARG A 31 56.33 -37.75 41.97
C ARG A 31 55.26 -36.99 41.19
N PHE A 32 55.67 -36.03 40.39
CA PHE A 32 54.81 -35.43 39.36
C PHE A 32 55.53 -35.25 38.04
N HIS A 33 54.76 -35.28 36.97
CA HIS A 33 55.15 -34.82 35.64
C HIS A 33 54.06 -33.87 35.13
N GLY A 34 54.44 -32.76 34.51
CA GLY A 34 53.45 -31.82 33.99
C GLY A 34 54.01 -30.75 33.08
N ARG A 35 53.10 -29.99 32.48
CA ARG A 35 53.42 -28.94 31.52
C ARG A 35 52.61 -27.68 31.82
N GLU A 36 53.25 -26.53 31.78
CA GLU A 36 52.63 -25.20 31.72
C GLU A 36 53.06 -24.47 30.44
N GLY A 37 52.25 -23.54 29.94
CA GLY A 37 52.51 -22.85 28.67
C GLY A 37 51.66 -21.61 28.45
N ILE A 38 52.21 -20.65 27.70
CA ILE A 38 51.49 -19.47 27.21
C ILE A 38 50.45 -19.93 26.18
N SER A 39 49.21 -19.49 26.36
CA SER A 39 48.05 -19.87 25.54
C SER A 39 47.70 -21.37 25.55
N GLU A 40 48.16 -22.11 26.57
CA GLU A 40 47.85 -23.50 26.88
C GLU A 40 47.23 -23.58 28.30
N SER A 41 46.38 -24.57 28.59
CA SER A 41 46.12 -24.94 29.99
C SER A 41 47.34 -25.67 30.53
N PHE A 42 47.74 -25.39 31.76
CA PHE A 42 48.65 -26.31 32.45
C PHE A 42 47.96 -27.65 32.71
N ARG A 43 48.77 -28.71 32.84
CA ARG A 43 48.35 -30.06 33.22
C ARG A 43 49.47 -30.74 34.01
N PHE A 44 49.19 -31.15 35.24
CA PHE A 44 50.08 -31.96 36.07
C PHE A 44 49.46 -33.32 36.36
N GLU A 45 50.19 -34.39 36.04
CA GLU A 45 49.88 -35.75 36.47
C GLU A 45 50.75 -36.07 37.69
N ILE A 46 50.08 -36.29 38.82
CA ILE A 46 50.67 -36.39 40.15
C ILE A 46 50.40 -37.81 40.65
N ASP A 47 51.46 -38.60 40.83
CA ASP A 47 51.37 -39.90 41.50
C ASP A 47 51.48 -39.67 43.02
N VAL A 48 50.43 -40.06 43.75
CA VAL A 48 50.31 -39.88 45.20
C VAL A 48 50.11 -41.22 45.90
N LEU A 49 50.64 -41.32 47.12
CA LEU A 49 50.50 -42.48 48.00
C LEU A 49 49.57 -42.14 49.16
N SER A 50 48.77 -43.12 49.58
CA SER A 50 48.03 -43.10 50.84
C SER A 50 48.26 -44.39 51.63
N SER A 51 48.17 -44.29 52.95
CA SER A 51 48.02 -45.43 53.85
C SER A 51 46.58 -45.97 53.89
N GLU A 52 45.61 -45.25 53.34
CA GLU A 52 44.21 -45.69 53.26
C GLU A 52 43.92 -46.36 51.90
N PRO A 53 43.62 -47.67 51.89
CA PRO A 53 43.25 -48.37 50.66
C PRO A 53 41.77 -48.13 50.31
N PHE A 54 41.47 -48.08 49.02
CA PHE A 54 40.12 -47.92 48.47
C PHE A 54 39.41 -46.62 48.90
N LEU A 55 40.15 -45.49 48.96
CA LEU A 55 39.56 -44.16 49.15
C LEU A 55 38.49 -43.87 48.09
N ASP A 56 37.38 -43.26 48.52
CA ASP A 56 36.44 -42.64 47.59
C ASP A 56 37.08 -41.40 46.97
N LEU A 57 37.20 -41.40 45.64
CA LEU A 57 37.80 -40.31 44.86
C LEU A 57 36.76 -39.31 44.35
N ALA A 58 35.46 -39.58 44.53
CA ALA A 58 34.39 -38.67 44.10
C ALA A 58 34.50 -37.25 44.71
N PRO A 59 34.90 -37.05 45.99
CA PRO A 59 35.11 -35.73 46.57
C PRO A 59 36.24 -34.90 45.93
N LEU A 60 37.14 -35.54 45.15
CA LEU A 60 38.26 -34.85 44.50
C LEU A 60 37.86 -34.25 43.15
N ILE A 61 36.99 -34.90 42.38
CA ILE A 61 36.68 -34.50 40.99
C ILE A 61 36.01 -33.11 40.96
N GLY A 62 36.61 -32.18 40.21
CA GLY A 62 36.18 -30.79 40.15
C GLY A 62 36.55 -29.95 41.39
N SER A 63 37.15 -30.55 42.41
CA SER A 63 37.64 -29.81 43.59
C SER A 63 38.96 -29.11 43.31
N ALA A 64 39.22 -28.03 44.05
CA ALA A 64 40.49 -27.32 44.00
C ALA A 64 41.63 -28.13 44.65
N ALA A 65 42.81 -28.04 44.05
CA ALA A 65 44.06 -28.59 44.58
C ALA A 65 45.21 -27.59 44.44
N ARG A 66 46.27 -27.78 45.24
CA ARG A 66 47.52 -27.03 45.17
C ARG A 66 48.70 -27.98 45.25
N LEU A 67 49.54 -28.01 44.22
CA LEU A 67 50.85 -28.68 44.24
C LEU A 67 51.91 -27.66 44.72
N ARG A 68 52.77 -28.07 45.66
CA ARG A 68 53.82 -27.22 46.26
C ARG A 68 55.19 -27.87 46.13
N LEU A 69 56.21 -27.08 45.77
CA LEU A 69 57.61 -27.49 45.59
C LEU A 69 58.53 -26.55 46.36
N ALA A 70 59.38 -27.08 47.25
CA ALA A 70 60.30 -26.28 48.06
C ALA A 70 61.38 -25.57 47.21
N THR A 71 61.68 -24.33 47.57
CA THR A 71 62.68 -23.43 46.94
C THR A 71 63.58 -22.81 48.02
N ALA A 72 64.65 -22.09 47.65
CA ALA A 72 65.49 -21.38 48.62
C ALA A 72 64.73 -20.26 49.33
N ALA A 73 63.77 -19.64 48.62
CA ALA A 73 62.94 -18.53 49.09
C ALA A 73 61.64 -18.97 49.81
N GLY A 74 61.31 -20.27 49.84
CA GLY A 74 60.08 -20.79 50.45
C GLY A 74 59.53 -22.00 49.69
N GLU A 75 58.36 -21.85 49.08
CA GLU A 75 57.75 -22.85 48.21
C GLU A 75 57.18 -22.19 46.95
N ARG A 76 57.27 -22.86 45.80
CA ARG A 76 56.50 -22.56 44.60
C ARG A 76 55.18 -23.33 44.63
N CYS A 77 54.08 -22.64 44.40
CA CYS A 77 52.73 -23.20 44.34
C CYS A 77 52.17 -23.19 42.90
N TRP A 78 51.56 -24.30 42.50
CA TRP A 78 50.62 -24.38 41.38
C TRP A 78 49.23 -24.70 41.93
N ASN A 79 48.30 -23.75 41.86
CA ASN A 79 46.88 -23.98 42.15
C ASN A 79 46.15 -24.45 40.88
N GLY A 80 45.15 -25.32 41.03
CA GLY A 80 44.31 -25.79 39.94
C GLY A 80 43.10 -26.60 40.43
N TYR A 81 42.49 -27.36 39.53
CA TYR A 81 41.36 -28.23 39.81
C TYR A 81 41.67 -29.67 39.40
N VAL A 82 41.21 -30.65 40.17
CA VAL A 82 41.42 -32.08 39.87
C VAL A 82 40.38 -32.54 38.84
N THR A 83 40.79 -32.74 37.59
CA THR A 83 39.91 -33.16 36.49
C THR A 83 39.76 -34.67 36.41
N HIS A 84 40.79 -35.41 36.83
CA HIS A 84 40.79 -36.87 36.86
C HIS A 84 41.44 -37.36 38.17
N ALA A 85 40.88 -38.40 38.76
CA ALA A 85 41.46 -39.14 39.88
C ALA A 85 41.25 -40.64 39.64
N ALA A 86 42.31 -41.44 39.78
CA ALA A 86 42.27 -42.87 39.52
C ALA A 86 43.10 -43.66 40.54
N TYR A 87 42.60 -44.82 40.95
CA TYR A 87 43.42 -45.87 41.57
C TYR A 87 44.45 -46.39 40.54
N ALA A 88 45.70 -46.57 40.95
CA ALA A 88 46.77 -47.08 40.07
C ALA A 88 47.19 -48.50 40.45
N GLU A 89 47.80 -48.69 41.62
CA GLU A 89 48.24 -49.98 42.14
C GLU A 89 48.36 -49.94 43.68
N SER A 90 48.35 -51.10 44.33
CA SER A 90 48.60 -51.26 45.77
C SER A 90 49.56 -52.43 45.96
N ASP A 91 50.47 -52.30 46.92
CA ASP A 91 51.51 -53.27 47.27
C ASP A 91 51.21 -54.06 48.56
N GLY A 92 50.16 -53.68 49.29
CA GLY A 92 49.76 -54.24 50.58
C GLY A 92 50.14 -53.40 51.81
N GLU A 93 51.04 -52.41 51.69
CA GLU A 93 51.36 -51.42 52.73
C GLU A 93 50.81 -50.03 52.39
N PHE A 94 50.68 -49.70 51.11
CA PHE A 94 50.18 -48.44 50.56
C PHE A 94 49.16 -48.68 49.44
N THR A 95 48.45 -47.62 49.06
CA THR A 95 47.78 -47.52 47.76
C THR A 95 48.27 -46.29 47.00
N ARG A 96 48.65 -46.47 45.74
CA ARG A 96 48.97 -45.39 44.81
C ARG A 96 47.73 -44.97 44.03
N TYR A 97 47.52 -43.67 43.97
CA TYR A 97 46.52 -43.02 43.12
C TYR A 97 47.21 -42.05 42.17
N ARG A 98 46.61 -41.79 41.01
CA ARG A 98 47.02 -40.71 40.10
C ARG A 98 45.95 -39.63 40.08
N LEU A 99 46.38 -38.39 40.28
CA LEU A 99 45.56 -37.19 40.16
C LEU A 99 46.03 -36.38 38.94
N THR A 100 45.09 -35.85 38.16
CA THR A 100 45.37 -34.89 37.09
C THR A 100 44.84 -33.53 37.50
N MET A 101 45.73 -32.55 37.65
CA MET A 101 45.41 -31.18 38.04
C MET A 101 45.60 -30.23 36.86
N GLU A 102 44.55 -29.50 36.49
CA GLU A 102 44.50 -28.62 35.31
C GLU A 102 43.88 -27.25 35.68
N SER A 103 43.94 -26.28 34.76
CA SER A 103 43.27 -24.98 34.92
C SER A 103 41.75 -25.13 34.84
N TRP A 104 41.00 -24.14 35.36
CA TRP A 104 39.56 -24.00 35.07
C TRP A 104 39.26 -23.96 33.57
N LEU A 105 40.23 -23.60 32.71
CA LEU A 105 40.14 -23.71 31.25
C LEU A 105 39.82 -25.14 30.76
N ALA A 106 40.13 -26.19 31.52
CA ALA A 106 39.73 -27.56 31.19
C ALA A 106 38.21 -27.76 31.25
N LEU A 107 37.50 -27.05 32.13
CA LEU A 107 36.03 -27.10 32.25
C LEU A 107 35.35 -26.64 30.96
N LEU A 108 35.94 -25.65 30.27
CA LEU A 108 35.44 -25.11 29.00
C LEU A 108 35.56 -26.10 27.82
N GLN A 109 36.32 -27.20 27.96
CA GLN A 109 36.33 -28.29 26.96
C GLN A 109 35.10 -29.20 27.08
N LEU A 110 34.49 -29.27 28.28
CA LEU A 110 33.37 -30.16 28.57
C LEU A 110 32.03 -29.60 28.06
N ARG A 111 31.98 -28.31 27.70
CA ARG A 111 30.80 -27.63 27.15
C ARG A 111 31.00 -27.31 25.67
N ARG A 112 30.04 -27.72 24.85
CA ARG A 112 29.97 -27.48 23.40
C ARG A 112 28.65 -26.80 23.06
N ASN A 113 28.68 -25.77 22.21
CA ASN A 113 27.53 -24.86 22.09
C ASN A 113 27.30 -24.35 20.66
N CYS A 114 26.14 -23.72 20.47
CA CYS A 114 25.78 -22.93 19.31
C CYS A 114 25.20 -21.60 19.83
N LEU A 115 26.02 -20.54 19.83
CA LEU A 115 25.66 -19.21 20.32
C LEU A 115 25.97 -18.12 19.30
N TYR A 116 25.14 -17.07 19.25
CA TYR A 116 25.51 -15.78 18.67
C TYR A 116 25.77 -14.72 19.74
N PHE A 117 26.83 -13.96 19.50
CA PHE A 117 27.25 -12.76 20.21
C PHE A 117 27.10 -11.57 19.25
N VAL A 118 26.70 -10.40 19.75
CA VAL A 118 26.28 -9.24 18.94
C VAL A 118 26.91 -7.99 19.53
N ASP A 119 27.53 -7.17 18.69
CA ASP A 119 28.22 -5.91 19.02
C ASP A 119 29.29 -5.99 20.14
N LEU A 120 29.89 -7.17 20.34
CA LEU A 120 30.97 -7.42 21.32
C LEU A 120 32.33 -7.62 20.65
N ASP A 121 33.40 -7.19 21.30
CA ASP A 121 34.79 -7.50 20.92
C ASP A 121 35.28 -8.83 21.53
N ALA A 122 36.57 -9.14 21.37
CA ALA A 122 37.15 -10.37 21.92
C ALA A 122 37.16 -10.40 23.46
N GLU A 123 37.25 -9.25 24.14
CA GLU A 123 37.29 -9.14 25.60
C GLU A 123 35.90 -9.33 26.20
N GLY A 124 34.88 -8.63 25.67
CA GLY A 124 33.49 -8.81 26.08
C GLY A 124 32.90 -10.18 25.74
N ILE A 125 33.42 -10.86 24.70
CA ILE A 125 33.10 -12.27 24.45
C ILE A 125 33.74 -13.18 25.51
N CYS A 126 35.00 -12.96 25.88
CA CYS A 126 35.66 -13.71 26.94
C CYS A 126 34.95 -13.51 28.28
N GLU A 127 34.63 -12.28 28.68
CA GLU A 127 33.85 -11.95 29.88
C GLU A 127 32.54 -12.74 29.93
N ARG A 128 31.80 -12.78 28.82
CA ARG A 128 30.50 -13.42 28.71
C ARG A 128 30.59 -14.96 28.74
N VAL A 129 31.63 -15.56 28.16
CA VAL A 129 31.87 -17.01 28.25
C VAL A 129 32.36 -17.39 29.65
N PHE A 130 33.35 -16.69 30.19
CA PHE A 130 33.94 -16.96 31.50
C PHE A 130 32.94 -16.72 32.65
N GLY A 131 32.04 -15.74 32.53
CA GLY A 131 30.98 -15.48 33.51
C GLY A 131 29.93 -16.59 33.68
N ASP A 132 30.00 -17.67 32.90
CA ASP A 132 29.23 -18.89 33.15
C ASP A 132 29.91 -19.83 34.18
N TYR A 133 31.20 -19.63 34.46
CA TYR A 133 32.08 -20.47 35.28
C TYR A 133 32.56 -19.72 36.54
N PRO A 134 32.05 -20.02 37.75
CA PRO A 134 32.49 -19.37 38.98
C PRO A 134 34.00 -19.47 39.28
N GLU A 135 34.66 -20.48 38.71
CA GLU A 135 36.08 -20.78 38.86
C GLU A 135 36.98 -19.85 38.01
N ALA A 136 36.40 -19.09 37.06
CA ALA A 136 37.11 -18.40 36.00
C ALA A 136 37.74 -17.06 36.42
N HIS A 137 38.73 -17.11 37.31
CA HIS A 137 39.57 -15.96 37.64
C HIS A 137 40.43 -15.56 36.42
N TRP A 138 40.19 -14.36 35.89
CA TRP A 138 40.90 -13.83 34.72
C TRP A 138 41.04 -12.29 34.77
N ARG A 139 41.92 -11.74 33.92
CA ARG A 139 42.02 -10.30 33.61
C ARG A 139 42.64 -10.06 32.24
N CYS A 140 42.47 -8.86 31.67
CA CYS A 140 43.10 -8.45 30.41
C CYS A 140 44.15 -7.34 30.61
N GLU A 141 45.31 -7.49 29.99
CA GLU A 141 46.45 -6.56 30.02
C GLU A 141 46.83 -6.20 28.57
N ARG A 142 46.24 -5.14 28.02
CA ARG A 142 46.44 -4.75 26.60
C ARG A 142 46.68 -3.26 26.41
N VAL A 143 47.36 -2.94 25.32
CA VAL A 143 47.69 -1.59 24.84
C VAL A 143 47.02 -1.33 23.48
N GLU A 144 46.85 -2.35 22.64
CA GLU A 144 46.14 -2.24 21.36
C GLU A 144 44.60 -2.14 21.54
N PRO A 145 43.90 -1.40 20.66
CA PRO A 145 42.45 -1.40 20.61
C PRO A 145 41.92 -2.67 19.93
N LEU A 146 40.92 -3.30 20.54
CA LEU A 146 40.23 -4.45 19.97
C LEU A 146 39.16 -4.02 18.96
N ARG A 147 38.84 -4.93 18.03
CA ARG A 147 37.70 -4.77 17.11
C ARG A 147 36.44 -5.39 17.73
N SER A 148 35.36 -4.61 17.78
CA SER A 148 34.00 -5.13 18.04
C SER A 148 33.45 -5.87 16.81
N PHE A 149 32.71 -6.95 17.05
CA PHE A 149 32.08 -7.78 16.04
C PHE A 149 30.57 -7.60 16.08
N ARG A 150 30.00 -7.02 15.01
CA ARG A 150 28.55 -6.83 14.84
C ARG A 150 27.76 -8.13 15.07
N LEU A 151 28.28 -9.22 14.53
CA LEU A 151 27.80 -10.59 14.75
C LEU A 151 29.00 -11.52 14.87
N ARG A 152 28.95 -12.43 15.85
CA ARG A 152 29.96 -13.48 16.03
C ARG A 152 29.32 -14.79 16.49
N GLY A 153 29.53 -15.86 15.72
CA GLY A 153 29.05 -17.19 16.04
C GLY A 153 30.09 -18.05 16.78
N GLN A 154 29.65 -18.66 17.88
CA GLN A 154 30.15 -19.95 18.34
C GLN A 154 29.28 -21.04 17.68
N TYR A 155 29.84 -21.97 16.92
CA TYR A 155 29.02 -22.98 16.21
C TYR A 155 29.64 -24.37 16.23
N ARG A 156 29.06 -25.24 17.06
CA ARG A 156 29.43 -26.66 17.21
C ARG A 156 30.90 -26.84 17.62
N GLU A 157 31.47 -25.87 18.31
CA GLU A 157 32.82 -25.89 18.90
C GLU A 157 32.71 -25.85 20.44
N THR A 158 33.76 -26.18 21.19
CA THR A 158 33.74 -26.06 22.66
C THR A 158 33.81 -24.59 23.09
N ASP A 159 33.50 -24.30 24.35
CA ASP A 159 33.71 -22.95 24.89
C ASP A 159 35.22 -22.59 24.87
N LEU A 160 36.11 -23.58 25.07
CA LEU A 160 37.54 -23.36 25.01
C LEU A 160 38.02 -23.11 23.57
N ASP A 161 37.60 -23.94 22.59
CA ASP A 161 37.95 -23.75 21.18
C ASP A 161 37.53 -22.35 20.69
N PHE A 162 36.33 -21.93 21.09
CA PHE A 162 35.79 -20.61 20.76
C PHE A 162 36.64 -19.49 21.36
N VAL A 163 36.92 -19.52 22.67
CA VAL A 163 37.78 -18.53 23.33
C VAL A 163 39.18 -18.49 22.70
N LEU A 164 39.83 -19.65 22.54
CA LEU A 164 41.15 -19.76 21.93
C LEU A 164 41.18 -19.22 20.49
N ARG A 165 40.09 -19.39 19.74
CA ARG A 165 39.92 -18.83 18.41
C ARG A 165 39.76 -17.31 18.45
N GLN A 166 38.88 -16.79 19.31
CA GLN A 166 38.62 -15.35 19.45
C GLN A 166 39.88 -14.59 19.89
N LEU A 167 40.64 -15.13 20.85
CA LEU A 167 41.95 -14.60 21.25
C LEU A 167 42.95 -14.61 20.07
N SER A 168 43.00 -15.71 19.30
CA SER A 168 43.90 -15.81 18.13
C SER A 168 43.51 -14.91 16.93
N GLU A 169 42.24 -14.55 16.77
CA GLU A 169 41.80 -13.58 15.75
C GLU A 169 42.09 -12.12 16.17
N ALA A 170 42.27 -11.87 17.46
CA ALA A 170 42.58 -10.56 18.05
C ALA A 170 44.07 -10.34 18.39
N GLY A 171 44.92 -11.36 18.17
CA GLY A 171 46.35 -11.32 18.48
C GLY A 171 46.70 -11.44 19.98
N LEU A 172 45.77 -11.92 20.80
CA LEU A 172 45.90 -12.00 22.26
C LEU A 172 46.44 -13.36 22.71
N SER A 173 47.53 -13.36 23.48
CA SER A 173 48.01 -14.53 24.23
C SER A 173 47.38 -14.58 25.63
N PHE A 174 47.60 -15.65 26.39
CA PHE A 174 47.44 -15.60 27.85
C PHE A 174 48.54 -16.34 28.61
N ARG A 175 48.79 -15.94 29.85
CA ARG A 175 49.63 -16.65 30.83
C ARG A 175 48.78 -17.03 32.04
N ILE A 176 49.26 -17.96 32.87
CA ILE A 176 48.57 -18.35 34.11
C ILE A 176 49.46 -17.96 35.29
N GLU A 177 48.93 -17.12 36.17
CA GLU A 177 49.61 -16.69 37.40
C GLU A 177 48.99 -17.39 38.60
N HIS A 178 49.76 -18.19 39.35
CA HIS A 178 49.29 -18.90 40.54
C HIS A 178 49.59 -18.09 41.82
N GLY A 179 48.63 -18.00 42.74
CA GLY A 179 48.85 -17.47 44.08
C GLY A 179 49.82 -18.34 44.90
N GLN A 180 50.84 -17.72 45.50
CA GLN A 180 51.92 -18.42 46.23
C GLN A 180 51.65 -18.59 47.75
N ASP A 181 50.42 -18.32 48.19
CA ASP A 181 50.00 -18.41 49.61
C ASP A 181 49.87 -19.86 50.09
N ALA A 182 50.85 -20.36 50.84
CA ALA A 182 50.83 -21.70 51.46
C ALA A 182 49.90 -21.84 52.69
N GLY A 183 49.08 -20.84 53.01
CA GLY A 183 48.38 -20.69 54.31
C GLY A 183 46.85 -20.78 54.29
N LYS A 184 46.24 -21.25 53.21
CA LYS A 184 44.77 -21.34 53.02
C LYS A 184 44.37 -22.72 52.50
N ALA A 185 43.13 -23.14 52.76
CA ALA A 185 42.50 -24.27 52.07
C ALA A 185 42.62 -24.10 50.53
N PRO A 186 42.77 -25.18 49.75
CA PRO A 186 42.92 -25.09 48.31
C PRO A 186 41.67 -24.47 47.69
N SER A 187 41.86 -23.43 46.88
CA SER A 187 40.77 -22.58 46.38
C SER A 187 40.83 -22.30 44.86
N GLY A 188 41.73 -22.97 44.13
CA GLY A 188 41.90 -22.74 42.69
C GLY A 188 42.46 -21.35 42.37
N ASP A 189 43.31 -20.82 43.26
CA ASP A 189 43.89 -19.47 43.18
C ASP A 189 44.91 -19.32 42.05
N HIS A 190 44.42 -19.28 40.82
CA HIS A 190 45.21 -18.96 39.63
C HIS A 190 44.42 -18.06 38.67
N THR A 191 45.06 -17.00 38.18
CA THR A 191 44.45 -16.05 37.25
C THR A 191 44.93 -16.32 35.83
N VAL A 192 44.00 -16.45 34.88
CA VAL A 192 44.32 -16.39 33.45
C VAL A 192 44.48 -14.93 33.04
N VAL A 193 45.69 -14.53 32.70
CA VAL A 193 46.01 -13.16 32.31
C VAL A 193 46.13 -13.12 30.79
N VAL A 194 45.10 -12.57 30.14
CA VAL A 194 45.07 -12.32 28.69
C VAL A 194 45.91 -11.08 28.39
N PHE A 195 46.77 -11.11 27.38
CA PHE A 195 47.66 -10.00 27.04
C PHE A 195 47.95 -9.89 25.55
N ASP A 196 48.30 -8.69 25.07
CA ASP A 196 48.69 -8.44 23.68
C ASP A 196 50.22 -8.40 23.46
N ARG A 197 50.63 -8.27 22.20
CA ARG A 197 52.04 -8.20 21.76
C ARG A 197 52.84 -6.99 22.28
N HIS A 198 52.22 -6.05 22.97
CA HIS A 198 52.85 -4.83 23.49
C HIS A 198 52.68 -4.67 25.02
N ALA A 199 52.00 -5.60 25.68
CA ALA A 199 51.92 -5.67 27.13
C ALA A 199 53.30 -5.89 27.77
N ARG A 200 53.58 -5.18 28.88
CA ARG A 200 54.79 -5.43 29.68
C ARG A 200 54.65 -6.76 30.43
N LEU A 201 55.51 -7.71 30.11
CA LEU A 201 55.65 -8.96 30.87
C LEU A 201 56.28 -8.71 32.25
N PRO A 202 55.93 -9.48 33.30
CA PRO A 202 56.56 -9.36 34.61
C PRO A 202 58.03 -9.81 34.58
N ASP A 203 58.89 -9.20 35.39
CA ASP A 203 60.25 -9.70 35.62
C ASP A 203 60.20 -11.00 36.44
N GLY A 204 61.06 -11.96 36.09
CA GLY A 204 61.21 -13.28 36.73
C GLY A 204 62.52 -13.44 37.50
N SER A 205 62.83 -14.68 37.89
CA SER A 205 64.07 -15.00 38.61
C SER A 205 65.35 -14.85 37.75
N ALA A 206 66.46 -14.56 38.43
CA ALA A 206 67.79 -14.75 37.90
C ALA A 206 68.27 -16.18 38.20
N ILE A 207 68.94 -16.82 37.23
CA ILE A 207 69.32 -18.25 37.26
C ILE A 207 70.76 -18.37 36.78
N ALA A 208 71.59 -19.17 37.46
CA ALA A 208 72.96 -19.44 37.04
C ALA A 208 73.02 -20.55 35.97
N PHE A 209 73.88 -20.39 34.97
CA PHE A 209 74.25 -21.47 34.04
C PHE A 209 75.45 -22.27 34.59
N ASN A 210 75.28 -23.59 34.73
CA ASN A 210 76.37 -24.49 35.09
C ASN A 210 76.15 -25.86 34.41
N ALA A 211 77.18 -26.36 33.71
CA ALA A 211 77.13 -27.64 33.00
C ALA A 211 76.93 -28.87 33.91
N GLN A 212 77.09 -28.71 35.23
CA GLN A 212 76.70 -29.70 36.23
C GLN A 212 75.76 -29.06 37.26
N ASP A 213 74.84 -29.86 37.81
CA ASP A 213 74.06 -29.43 38.97
C ASP A 213 74.96 -29.46 40.22
N VAL A 214 75.05 -28.32 40.89
CA VAL A 214 75.87 -28.11 42.10
C VAL A 214 75.05 -28.24 43.40
N GLY A 215 73.78 -28.65 43.31
CA GLY A 215 72.92 -28.83 44.50
C GLY A 215 72.38 -27.51 45.06
N ASP A 216 72.23 -26.50 44.20
CA ASP A 216 71.60 -25.22 44.54
C ASP A 216 70.12 -25.45 44.95
N PRO A 217 69.62 -24.92 46.09
CA PRO A 217 68.25 -25.13 46.53
C PRO A 217 67.17 -24.54 45.60
N ASP A 218 67.49 -23.48 44.84
CA ASP A 218 66.64 -22.96 43.76
C ASP A 218 66.93 -23.62 42.41
N GLY A 219 68.11 -24.22 42.24
CA GLY A 219 68.50 -25.07 41.11
C GLY A 219 69.04 -24.30 39.89
N VAL A 220 69.96 -24.93 39.16
CA VAL A 220 70.73 -24.30 38.07
C VAL A 220 70.22 -24.67 36.67
N MET A 221 70.66 -23.90 35.67
CA MET A 221 70.47 -24.20 34.26
C MET A 221 71.63 -25.06 33.73
N THR A 222 71.33 -26.28 33.25
CA THR A 222 72.36 -27.23 32.79
C THR A 222 72.52 -27.30 31.27
N GLN A 223 71.46 -26.94 30.54
CA GLN A 223 71.41 -26.95 29.08
C GLN A 223 70.72 -25.67 28.61
N PHE A 224 71.26 -25.02 27.60
CA PHE A 224 70.64 -23.87 26.93
C PHE A 224 71.18 -23.79 25.49
N SER A 225 70.34 -23.37 24.54
CA SER A 225 70.68 -23.33 23.11
C SER A 225 69.85 -22.31 22.34
N ASP A 226 70.49 -21.45 21.53
CA ASP A 226 69.86 -20.58 20.53
C ASP A 226 69.56 -21.41 19.27
N ARG A 227 68.29 -21.48 18.87
CA ARG A 227 67.84 -22.20 17.67
C ARG A 227 67.12 -21.24 16.74
N ARG A 228 67.49 -21.28 15.46
CA ARG A 228 66.93 -20.40 14.41
C ARG A 228 66.49 -21.21 13.21
N GLN A 229 65.45 -20.76 12.53
CA GLN A 229 64.90 -21.40 11.34
C GLN A 229 64.23 -20.38 10.41
N LEU A 230 63.97 -20.80 9.17
CA LEU A 230 63.19 -20.00 8.23
C LEU A 230 61.71 -20.03 8.59
N VAL A 231 61.04 -18.90 8.38
CA VAL A 231 59.61 -18.66 8.61
C VAL A 231 59.06 -17.79 7.48
N PRO A 232 57.73 -17.69 7.29
CA PRO A 232 57.13 -16.68 6.41
C PRO A 232 57.51 -15.27 6.85
N ASP A 233 57.91 -14.43 5.89
CA ASP A 233 58.41 -13.07 6.11
C ASP A 233 57.37 -12.00 5.75
N ARG A 234 56.22 -12.38 5.20
CA ARG A 234 55.15 -11.47 4.79
C ARG A 234 53.77 -12.09 4.97
N VAL A 235 52.82 -11.27 5.40
CA VAL A 235 51.39 -11.60 5.43
C VAL A 235 50.62 -10.52 4.69
N VAL A 236 49.69 -10.92 3.83
CA VAL A 236 48.67 -10.04 3.24
C VAL A 236 47.30 -10.57 3.60
N ALA A 237 46.45 -9.70 4.15
CA ALA A 237 45.08 -10.04 4.51
C ALA A 237 44.11 -9.15 3.74
N THR A 238 43.08 -9.72 3.12
CA THR A 238 42.05 -8.97 2.38
C THR A 238 40.63 -9.39 2.78
N SER A 239 39.68 -8.47 2.61
CA SER A 239 38.26 -8.64 2.98
C SER A 239 37.36 -7.85 2.04
N TRP A 240 36.21 -8.41 1.71
CA TRP A 240 35.16 -7.70 0.96
C TRP A 240 34.15 -7.04 1.89
N LYS A 241 33.99 -5.72 1.81
CA LYS A 241 33.01 -4.93 2.57
C LYS A 241 31.81 -4.60 1.70
N ALA A 242 30.88 -5.55 1.64
CA ALA A 242 29.73 -5.52 0.72
C ALA A 242 28.84 -4.27 0.85
N SER A 243 28.74 -3.65 2.04
CA SER A 243 27.93 -2.44 2.26
C SER A 243 28.47 -1.18 1.58
N GLU A 244 29.75 -1.18 1.19
CA GLU A 244 30.44 -0.06 0.54
C GLU A 244 31.01 -0.48 -0.84
N LEU A 245 30.75 -1.72 -1.27
CA LEU A 245 31.34 -2.36 -2.45
C LEU A 245 32.87 -2.18 -2.52
N HIS A 246 33.53 -2.28 -1.36
CA HIS A 246 34.94 -1.93 -1.20
C HIS A 246 35.79 -3.12 -0.76
N ALA A 247 36.99 -3.25 -1.34
CA ALA A 247 37.99 -4.22 -0.92
C ALA A 247 38.90 -3.60 0.15
N LEU A 248 38.91 -4.20 1.33
CA LEU A 248 39.83 -3.84 2.42
C LEU A 248 41.07 -4.73 2.32
N ALA A 249 42.24 -4.15 2.60
CA ALA A 249 43.52 -4.85 2.58
C ALA A 249 44.46 -4.32 3.66
N GLY A 250 45.28 -5.22 4.21
CA GLY A 250 46.40 -4.91 5.09
C GLY A 250 47.57 -5.83 4.79
N HIS A 251 48.79 -5.37 5.08
CA HIS A 251 49.99 -6.16 4.83
C HIS A 251 51.09 -5.86 5.85
N ALA A 252 51.76 -6.92 6.30
CA ALA A 252 52.94 -6.84 7.15
C ALA A 252 54.09 -7.58 6.48
N GLN A 253 55.29 -7.01 6.56
CA GLN A 253 56.49 -7.62 6.01
C GLN A 253 57.67 -7.38 6.95
N GLN A 254 58.37 -8.45 7.29
CA GLN A 254 59.58 -8.40 8.10
C GLN A 254 60.71 -7.74 7.28
N PRO A 255 61.50 -6.82 7.87
CA PRO A 255 62.74 -6.37 7.26
C PRO A 255 63.68 -7.55 6.97
N ALA A 256 64.39 -7.52 5.85
CA ALA A 256 65.41 -8.51 5.55
C ALA A 256 66.59 -8.35 6.54
N ASP A 257 67.05 -9.45 7.13
CA ASP A 257 68.25 -9.44 7.96
C ASP A 257 69.47 -9.14 7.06
N ALA A 258 70.27 -8.12 7.39
CA ALA A 258 71.27 -7.56 6.47
C ALA A 258 72.35 -8.56 5.98
N ASP A 259 72.72 -9.52 6.83
CA ASP A 259 73.72 -10.55 6.55
C ASP A 259 73.12 -11.87 6.02
N ALA A 260 71.81 -11.94 5.78
CA ALA A 260 71.15 -13.17 5.34
C ALA A 260 71.22 -13.37 3.82
N PRO A 261 71.21 -14.63 3.32
CA PRO A 261 71.12 -14.92 1.90
C PRO A 261 69.86 -14.31 1.26
N LEU A 262 70.02 -13.69 0.09
CA LEU A 262 68.89 -13.17 -0.69
C LEU A 262 67.97 -14.32 -1.10
N LEU A 263 66.74 -14.31 -0.60
CA LEU A 263 65.70 -15.31 -0.85
C LEU A 263 64.42 -14.61 -1.31
N PRO A 264 63.57 -15.29 -2.11
CA PRO A 264 62.27 -14.74 -2.48
C PRO A 264 61.38 -14.56 -1.23
N VAL A 265 60.50 -13.56 -1.30
CA VAL A 265 59.49 -13.29 -0.26
C VAL A 265 58.53 -14.48 -0.15
N ARG A 266 58.28 -14.90 1.09
CA ARG A 266 57.47 -16.06 1.49
C ARG A 266 56.15 -15.56 2.06
N GLU A 267 55.29 -15.05 1.17
CA GLU A 267 54.00 -14.47 1.53
C GLU A 267 52.97 -15.54 1.95
N ILE A 268 52.26 -15.28 3.05
CA ILE A 268 50.97 -15.90 3.36
C ILE A 268 49.86 -14.93 2.93
N TYR A 269 49.08 -15.31 1.93
CA TYR A 269 47.96 -14.52 1.42
C TYR A 269 46.62 -15.07 1.93
N ASP A 270 45.84 -14.24 2.63
CA ASP A 270 44.62 -14.61 3.35
C ASP A 270 43.44 -13.70 2.93
N GLY A 271 42.73 -14.08 1.85
CA GLY A 271 41.77 -13.19 1.16
C GLY A 271 40.37 -13.72 0.85
N GLN A 272 39.99 -14.93 1.29
CA GLN A 272 38.71 -15.55 0.92
C GLN A 272 37.55 -15.30 1.91
N ARG A 273 37.47 -14.11 2.54
CA ARG A 273 36.49 -13.82 3.61
C ARG A 273 35.83 -12.45 3.46
N ALA A 274 34.59 -12.43 2.99
CA ALA A 274 33.73 -11.26 3.06
C ALA A 274 33.34 -10.93 4.52
N GLY A 275 33.13 -9.64 4.82
CA GLY A 275 32.77 -9.15 6.16
C GLY A 275 33.83 -9.35 7.24
N ARG A 276 35.06 -9.77 6.89
CA ARG A 276 36.10 -10.09 7.88
C ARG A 276 36.59 -8.86 8.64
N PHE A 277 36.70 -7.71 7.97
CA PHE A 277 37.16 -6.44 8.52
C PHE A 277 36.14 -5.31 8.25
N ASP A 278 36.10 -4.30 9.11
CA ASP A 278 35.26 -3.10 8.92
C ASP A 278 36.07 -1.93 8.33
N THR A 279 37.39 -1.92 8.56
CA THR A 279 38.36 -0.96 8.03
C THR A 279 39.64 -1.66 7.55
N SER A 280 40.43 -0.99 6.70
CA SER A 280 41.77 -1.47 6.33
C SER A 280 42.76 -1.42 7.51
N GLY A 281 42.47 -0.63 8.55
CA GLY A 281 43.26 -0.63 9.80
C GLY A 281 43.13 -1.93 10.58
N ASP A 282 41.95 -2.56 10.58
CA ASP A 282 41.75 -3.89 11.17
C ASP A 282 42.49 -4.96 10.37
N ALA A 283 42.44 -4.88 9.03
CA ALA A 283 43.17 -5.77 8.14
C ALA A 283 44.68 -5.66 8.33
N GLN A 284 45.18 -4.43 8.52
CA GLN A 284 46.59 -4.14 8.77
C GLN A 284 47.04 -4.73 10.12
N ARG A 285 46.32 -4.44 11.22
CA ARG A 285 46.64 -4.98 12.55
C ARG A 285 46.62 -6.51 12.56
N TYR A 286 45.62 -7.13 11.94
CA TYR A 286 45.58 -8.59 11.79
C TYR A 286 46.77 -9.12 10.97
N ALA A 287 47.17 -8.47 9.87
CA ALA A 287 48.32 -8.92 9.08
C ALA A 287 49.62 -8.86 9.90
N GLU A 288 49.82 -7.82 10.71
CA GLU A 288 50.97 -7.67 11.60
C GLU A 288 50.97 -8.72 12.72
N GLN A 289 49.88 -8.84 13.48
CA GLN A 289 49.74 -9.86 14.52
C GLN A 289 49.91 -11.28 13.95
N ARG A 290 49.39 -11.54 12.74
CA ARG A 290 49.54 -12.82 12.04
C ARG A 290 50.97 -13.08 11.59
N LEU A 291 51.74 -12.05 11.23
CA LEU A 291 53.16 -12.15 10.96
C LEU A 291 53.95 -12.41 12.24
N ASP A 292 53.68 -11.69 13.33
CA ASP A 292 54.29 -11.89 14.65
C ASP A 292 54.13 -13.35 15.13
N ALA A 293 52.92 -13.91 15.01
CA ALA A 293 52.63 -15.31 15.33
C ALA A 293 53.42 -16.34 14.49
N LEU A 294 53.80 -15.98 13.25
CA LEU A 294 54.64 -16.81 12.38
C LEU A 294 56.14 -16.58 12.66
N GLN A 295 56.52 -15.36 13.05
CA GLN A 295 57.89 -14.96 13.40
C GLN A 295 58.32 -15.44 14.80
N LEU A 296 57.39 -15.74 15.71
CA LEU A 296 57.66 -16.30 17.05
C LEU A 296 58.59 -17.52 17.00
N ALA A 297 58.51 -18.31 15.93
CA ALA A 297 59.33 -19.49 15.72
C ALA A 297 60.68 -19.23 14.99
N LYS A 298 61.00 -17.99 14.58
CA LYS A 298 62.25 -17.62 13.86
C LYS A 298 63.50 -17.82 14.72
N ARG A 299 63.42 -17.45 16.00
CA ARG A 299 64.50 -17.59 16.99
C ARG A 299 63.92 -17.97 18.35
N VAL A 300 64.20 -19.19 18.79
CA VAL A 300 63.77 -19.73 20.08
C VAL A 300 64.97 -20.25 20.86
N TYR A 301 64.93 -20.08 22.18
CA TYR A 301 65.83 -20.78 23.08
C TYR A 301 65.22 -22.12 23.49
N ARG A 302 66.03 -23.16 23.62
CA ARG A 302 65.66 -24.40 24.33
C ARG A 302 66.66 -24.69 25.43
N GLY A 303 66.18 -24.97 26.63
CA GLY A 303 67.02 -25.28 27.78
C GLY A 303 66.39 -26.27 28.75
N GLY A 304 67.12 -26.54 29.83
CA GLY A 304 66.71 -27.46 30.90
C GLY A 304 67.73 -27.53 32.03
N GLY A 305 67.27 -27.90 33.22
CA GLY A 305 68.08 -27.98 34.43
C GLY A 305 67.23 -28.31 35.65
N SER A 306 67.72 -27.98 36.84
CA SER A 306 67.01 -28.17 38.11
C SER A 306 66.31 -26.92 38.64
N SER A 307 66.41 -25.78 37.91
CA SER A 307 65.84 -24.52 38.37
C SER A 307 64.33 -24.56 38.62
N ARG A 308 63.94 -24.37 39.88
CA ARG A 308 62.57 -24.48 40.40
C ARG A 308 61.76 -23.20 40.20
N THR A 309 62.44 -22.08 39.98
CA THR A 309 61.87 -20.73 39.94
C THR A 309 61.46 -20.23 38.54
N LEU A 310 61.62 -21.03 37.48
CA LEU A 310 61.21 -20.69 36.10
C LEU A 310 59.69 -20.65 35.92
N GLU A 311 59.12 -19.53 35.50
CA GLU A 311 57.69 -19.36 35.26
C GLU A 311 57.39 -18.97 33.81
N THR A 312 56.29 -19.50 33.26
CA THR A 312 55.85 -19.11 31.91
C THR A 312 55.38 -17.64 31.84
N GLY A 313 55.74 -16.94 30.76
CA GLY A 313 55.33 -15.55 30.54
C GLY A 313 56.01 -14.48 31.38
N LYS A 314 57.07 -14.81 32.15
CA LYS A 314 57.93 -13.83 32.85
C LYS A 314 59.30 -13.70 32.19
N VAL A 315 59.97 -12.56 32.38
CA VAL A 315 61.33 -12.30 31.86
C VAL A 315 62.38 -12.80 32.84
N HIS A 316 62.91 -14.00 32.60
CA HIS A 316 64.00 -14.58 33.38
C HIS A 316 65.37 -14.12 32.86
N THR A 317 66.37 -14.13 33.76
CA THR A 317 67.74 -13.71 33.46
C THR A 317 68.71 -14.88 33.69
N LEU A 318 69.30 -15.41 32.63
CA LEU A 318 70.32 -16.45 32.69
C LEU A 318 71.71 -15.81 32.80
N ASN A 319 72.43 -16.07 33.88
CA ASN A 319 73.79 -15.60 34.10
C ASN A 319 74.83 -16.64 33.65
N ASP A 320 76.03 -16.16 33.33
CA ASP A 320 77.25 -16.93 33.01
C ASP A 320 77.17 -17.86 31.78
N TYR A 321 76.07 -17.81 31.01
CA TYR A 321 75.95 -18.55 29.76
C TYR A 321 76.90 -17.99 28.69
N LEU A 322 77.88 -18.80 28.29
CA LEU A 322 78.96 -18.41 27.37
C LEU A 322 79.74 -17.17 27.83
N GLY A 323 79.81 -16.91 29.14
CA GLY A 323 80.50 -15.74 29.72
C GLY A 323 79.70 -14.44 29.65
N GLY A 324 78.38 -14.50 29.47
CA GLY A 324 77.50 -13.34 29.47
C GLY A 324 76.10 -13.63 30.04
N THR A 325 75.25 -12.61 29.99
CA THR A 325 73.86 -12.67 30.50
C THR A 325 72.85 -12.71 29.36
N VAL A 326 71.83 -13.56 29.47
CA VAL A 326 70.73 -13.69 28.49
C VAL A 326 69.38 -13.47 29.18
N ARG A 327 68.60 -12.48 28.70
CA ARG A 327 67.19 -12.30 29.12
C ARG A 327 66.25 -13.03 28.17
N PHE A 328 65.31 -13.80 28.72
CA PHE A 328 64.45 -14.71 27.98
C PHE A 328 63.08 -14.89 28.65
N VAL A 329 62.07 -15.26 27.85
CA VAL A 329 60.70 -15.53 28.31
C VAL A 329 60.33 -16.98 28.00
N PRO A 330 60.10 -17.84 29.01
CA PRO A 330 59.59 -19.19 28.79
C PRO A 330 58.18 -19.15 28.17
N LEU A 331 58.04 -19.78 27.00
CA LEU A 331 56.77 -20.01 26.32
C LEU A 331 56.08 -21.26 26.84
N SER A 332 56.83 -22.32 27.13
CA SER A 332 56.32 -23.53 27.79
C SER A 332 57.41 -24.23 28.60
N ILE A 333 57.02 -24.84 29.71
CA ILE A 333 57.90 -25.56 30.62
C ILE A 333 57.28 -26.95 30.89
N GLU A 334 58.10 -27.98 30.73
CA GLU A 334 57.83 -29.37 31.11
C GLU A 334 58.61 -29.66 32.40
N HIS A 335 57.92 -30.16 33.42
CA HIS A 335 58.43 -30.43 34.76
C HIS A 335 58.41 -31.93 35.04
N GLU A 336 59.44 -32.43 35.72
CA GLU A 336 59.51 -33.81 36.22
C GLU A 336 60.19 -33.80 37.59
N ALA A 337 59.58 -34.39 38.61
CA ALA A 337 60.11 -34.36 39.97
C ALA A 337 59.76 -35.60 40.79
N VAL A 338 60.72 -36.08 41.59
CA VAL A 338 60.57 -37.23 42.50
C VAL A 338 60.81 -36.75 43.93
N ASN A 339 59.91 -37.06 44.85
CA ASN A 339 59.93 -36.53 46.21
C ASN A 339 61.02 -37.18 47.08
N ASN A 340 61.35 -36.56 48.21
CA ASN A 340 62.31 -37.08 49.20
C ASN A 340 61.68 -38.16 50.12
N LEU A 341 61.08 -39.18 49.50
CA LEU A 341 60.68 -40.41 50.20
C LEU A 341 61.92 -41.23 50.56
N GLY A 342 61.93 -41.80 51.77
CA GLY A 342 63.15 -42.31 52.41
C GLY A 342 63.90 -43.41 51.65
N ALA A 343 65.15 -43.66 52.07
CA ALA A 343 66.05 -44.61 51.42
C ALA A 343 65.42 -46.01 51.21
N GLN A 344 64.65 -46.50 52.20
CA GLN A 344 63.97 -47.79 52.18
C GLN A 344 62.78 -47.83 51.21
N ILE A 345 61.89 -46.82 51.24
CA ILE A 345 60.67 -46.79 50.43
C ILE A 345 60.99 -46.76 48.94
N GLY A 346 61.77 -45.79 48.47
CA GLY A 346 62.10 -45.71 47.04
C GLY A 346 63.09 -46.78 46.53
N GLN A 347 63.31 -47.88 47.27
CA GLN A 347 63.92 -49.10 46.74
C GLN A 347 62.87 -50.14 46.31
N LEU A 348 61.65 -50.07 46.83
CA LEU A 348 60.51 -50.90 46.41
C LEU A 348 59.94 -50.46 45.04
N PHE A 349 60.03 -49.17 44.71
CA PHE A 349 59.30 -48.52 43.61
C PHE A 349 60.19 -48.10 42.43
N GLY A 350 61.06 -48.99 41.93
CA GLY A 350 62.05 -48.69 40.88
C GLY A 350 61.48 -48.35 39.48
N ARG A 351 60.84 -47.19 39.31
CA ARG A 351 60.25 -46.69 38.05
C ARG A 351 60.50 -45.18 37.84
N GLY A 352 61.65 -44.82 37.26
CA GLY A 352 61.97 -43.46 36.81
C GLY A 352 63.40 -43.31 36.30
N GLU A 353 63.70 -42.24 35.55
CA GLU A 353 65.06 -41.85 35.13
C GLU A 353 65.72 -40.82 36.09
N LEU A 354 65.08 -40.56 37.24
CA LEU A 354 65.49 -39.58 38.24
C LEU A 354 65.70 -40.22 39.62
N ASP A 355 66.81 -39.87 40.26
CA ASP A 355 67.07 -40.18 41.66
C ASP A 355 66.13 -39.41 42.61
N LYS A 356 66.00 -39.93 43.84
CA LYS A 356 65.07 -39.43 44.86
C LYS A 356 65.39 -37.98 45.27
N GLY A 357 64.36 -37.14 45.35
CA GLY A 357 64.51 -35.73 45.72
C GLY A 357 64.95 -34.80 44.58
N LEU A 358 65.18 -35.33 43.37
CA LEU A 358 65.49 -34.51 42.20
C LEU A 358 64.22 -33.89 41.59
N TYR A 359 64.41 -32.68 41.06
CA TYR A 359 63.49 -31.99 40.15
C TYR A 359 64.28 -31.62 38.89
N ARG A 360 63.64 -31.75 37.73
CA ARG A 360 64.12 -31.22 36.46
C ARG A 360 63.02 -30.45 35.73
N ASN A 361 63.46 -29.52 34.89
CA ASN A 361 62.66 -28.87 33.89
C ASN A 361 63.28 -29.01 32.48
N ARG A 362 62.45 -28.89 31.45
CA ARG A 362 62.82 -28.59 30.07
C ARG A 362 61.90 -27.49 29.56
N PHE A 363 62.37 -26.56 28.73
CA PHE A 363 61.53 -25.46 28.26
C PHE A 363 61.88 -24.98 26.86
N VAL A 364 60.89 -24.32 26.25
CA VAL A 364 61.04 -23.49 25.06
C VAL A 364 60.82 -22.04 25.47
N ALA A 365 61.68 -21.13 25.02
CA ALA A 365 61.63 -19.72 25.35
C ALA A 365 61.94 -18.85 24.12
N VAL A 366 61.69 -17.55 24.23
CA VAL A 366 62.09 -16.52 23.25
C VAL A 366 62.96 -15.45 23.88
N PRO A 367 63.73 -14.67 23.09
CA PRO A 367 64.35 -13.44 23.58
C PRO A 367 63.35 -12.46 24.17
N GLU A 368 63.76 -11.71 25.19
CA GLU A 368 63.03 -10.52 25.66
C GLU A 368 62.73 -9.57 24.47
N GLY A 369 61.54 -8.96 24.47
CA GLY A 369 61.08 -8.07 23.40
C GLY A 369 60.54 -8.78 22.14
N THR A 370 60.55 -10.11 22.09
CA THR A 370 59.88 -10.86 21.01
C THR A 370 58.35 -10.78 21.17
N PRO A 371 57.58 -10.33 20.16
CA PRO A 371 56.12 -10.35 20.18
C PRO A 371 55.56 -11.76 20.41
N ILE A 372 54.75 -11.95 21.46
CA ILE A 372 54.16 -13.26 21.80
C ILE A 372 52.68 -13.29 21.39
N VAL A 373 52.44 -13.68 20.15
CA VAL A 373 51.09 -13.81 19.55
C VAL A 373 50.76 -15.30 19.33
N PRO A 374 49.55 -15.78 19.66
CA PRO A 374 49.21 -17.19 19.52
C PRO A 374 49.13 -17.64 18.05
N PRO A 375 49.27 -18.95 17.76
CA PRO A 375 48.95 -19.49 16.45
C PRO A 375 47.47 -19.27 16.11
N PHE A 376 47.21 -18.74 14.91
CA PHE A 376 45.87 -18.54 14.37
C PHE A 376 45.07 -19.85 14.34
N ARG A 377 43.85 -19.83 14.90
CA ARG A 377 42.85 -20.90 14.78
C ARG A 377 41.75 -20.47 13.82
N ASP A 378 41.37 -21.36 12.92
CA ASP A 378 40.32 -21.08 11.94
C ASP A 378 38.90 -21.24 12.49
N ARG A 379 37.92 -20.61 11.85
CA ARG A 379 36.50 -20.62 12.23
C ARG A 379 35.81 -21.92 11.82
N PRO A 380 34.81 -22.41 12.58
CA PRO A 380 34.04 -23.58 12.18
C PRO A 380 33.28 -23.30 10.88
N THR A 381 33.41 -24.21 9.91
CA THR A 381 32.71 -24.11 8.63
C THR A 381 31.27 -24.61 8.76
N VAL A 382 30.31 -23.79 8.35
CA VAL A 382 28.93 -24.22 8.12
C VAL A 382 28.86 -24.91 6.76
N TYR A 383 28.64 -26.22 6.75
CA TYR A 383 28.43 -26.99 5.53
C TYR A 383 26.97 -26.88 5.06
N GLY A 384 26.76 -26.40 3.84
CA GLY A 384 25.43 -26.27 3.23
C GLY A 384 24.66 -25.04 3.69
N VAL A 385 23.33 -25.17 3.76
CA VAL A 385 22.39 -24.12 4.17
C VAL A 385 21.64 -24.53 5.44
N GLN A 386 21.09 -23.54 6.15
CA GLN A 386 20.15 -23.74 7.25
C GLN A 386 18.81 -23.07 6.92
N THR A 387 17.75 -23.33 7.69
CA THR A 387 16.55 -22.46 7.67
C THR A 387 16.45 -21.64 8.95
N ALA A 388 15.81 -20.49 8.84
CA ALA A 388 15.52 -19.58 9.94
C ALA A 388 14.14 -18.94 9.74
N ILE A 389 13.55 -18.42 10.81
CA ILE A 389 12.32 -17.64 10.75
C ILE A 389 12.67 -16.16 10.80
N VAL A 390 12.02 -15.37 9.95
CA VAL A 390 12.13 -13.90 9.95
C VAL A 390 11.43 -13.33 11.18
N VAL A 391 12.14 -12.48 11.93
CA VAL A 391 11.64 -11.79 13.13
C VAL A 391 11.70 -10.28 12.93
N GLY A 392 10.99 -9.52 13.76
CA GLY A 392 10.86 -8.07 13.57
C GLY A 392 10.02 -7.38 14.65
N GLU A 393 9.60 -6.16 14.36
CA GLU A 393 8.80 -5.36 15.28
C GLU A 393 7.49 -6.06 15.71
N PRO A 394 7.11 -6.02 17.01
CA PRO A 394 5.85 -6.59 17.48
C PRO A 394 4.64 -6.07 16.71
N GLY A 395 3.89 -6.98 16.08
CA GLY A 395 2.73 -6.66 15.23
C GLY A 395 3.07 -6.22 13.79
N GLY A 396 4.34 -5.96 13.46
CA GLY A 396 4.78 -5.62 12.11
C GLY A 396 4.85 -6.84 11.20
N ARG A 397 4.27 -6.76 9.98
CA ARG A 397 4.44 -7.80 8.95
C ARG A 397 5.76 -7.71 8.18
N VAL A 398 6.37 -6.52 8.15
CA VAL A 398 7.64 -6.22 7.47
C VAL A 398 8.50 -5.43 8.45
N SER A 399 9.79 -5.76 8.53
CA SER A 399 10.74 -5.18 9.48
C SER A 399 12.15 -5.05 8.88
N SER A 400 12.21 -4.77 7.57
CA SER A 400 13.45 -4.67 6.79
C SER A 400 14.16 -3.31 6.96
N THR A 401 15.47 -3.29 6.74
CA THR A 401 16.27 -2.05 6.74
C THR A 401 16.31 -1.38 5.36
N ARG A 402 16.90 -0.17 5.29
CA ARG A 402 17.24 0.54 4.04
C ARG A 402 17.98 -0.34 3.04
N ASP A 403 18.83 -1.24 3.51
CA ASP A 403 19.78 -2.02 2.70
C ASP A 403 19.25 -3.41 2.32
N HIS A 404 17.91 -3.56 2.28
CA HIS A 404 17.19 -4.81 1.98
C HIS A 404 17.63 -6.00 2.85
N GLN A 405 17.85 -5.72 4.14
CA GLN A 405 18.17 -6.73 5.15
C GLN A 405 16.95 -7.03 6.02
N VAL A 406 16.83 -8.26 6.52
CA VAL A 406 15.84 -8.68 7.51
C VAL A 406 16.51 -9.25 8.75
N ARG A 407 15.82 -9.29 9.88
CA ARG A 407 16.29 -10.01 11.08
C ARG A 407 15.77 -11.44 11.07
N ILE A 408 16.59 -12.38 11.52
CA ILE A 408 16.24 -13.80 11.58
C ILE A 408 16.47 -14.40 12.97
N GLN A 409 15.84 -15.54 13.23
CA GLN A 409 16.09 -16.40 14.37
C GLN A 409 16.17 -17.86 13.89
N PHE A 410 17.26 -18.55 14.21
CA PHE A 410 17.46 -19.97 13.87
C PHE A 410 16.76 -20.89 14.89
N PRO A 411 16.32 -22.12 14.50
CA PRO A 411 15.68 -23.08 15.41
C PRO A 411 16.50 -23.51 16.61
N TRP A 412 17.84 -23.48 16.52
CA TRP A 412 18.74 -23.83 17.61
C TRP A 412 19.00 -22.68 18.60
N MET A 413 18.48 -21.47 18.34
CA MET A 413 18.62 -20.35 19.26
C MET A 413 17.64 -20.48 20.43
N ARG A 414 18.14 -20.14 21.62
CA ARG A 414 17.48 -20.31 22.92
C ARG A 414 17.50 -19.04 23.77
N GLY A 415 16.54 -18.88 24.68
CA GLY A 415 16.38 -17.67 25.50
C GLY A 415 14.93 -17.33 25.83
N ALA A 416 14.63 -16.04 26.00
CA ALA A 416 13.33 -15.55 26.47
C ALA A 416 12.13 -15.85 25.53
N ALA A 417 12.34 -15.93 24.21
CA ALA A 417 11.31 -16.26 23.23
C ALA A 417 11.92 -17.07 22.05
N PRO A 418 12.19 -18.37 22.24
CA PRO A 418 12.63 -19.25 21.16
C PRO A 418 11.53 -19.45 20.11
N LEU A 419 11.89 -20.04 18.97
CA LEU A 419 10.89 -20.50 18.02
C LEU A 419 10.04 -21.63 18.65
N PRO A 420 8.80 -21.89 18.16
CA PRO A 420 7.93 -22.89 18.76
C PRO A 420 8.57 -24.27 18.87
N GLY A 421 8.70 -24.79 20.10
CA GLY A 421 9.38 -26.06 20.41
C GLY A 421 10.89 -25.94 20.69
N GLY A 422 11.47 -24.74 20.55
CA GLY A 422 12.86 -24.44 20.92
C GLY A 422 13.05 -24.24 22.43
N LEU A 423 14.31 -24.14 22.85
CA LEU A 423 14.72 -24.14 24.26
C LEU A 423 14.58 -22.75 24.91
N THR A 424 14.06 -22.72 26.14
CA THR A 424 13.95 -21.50 26.96
C THR A 424 15.11 -21.32 27.94
N ASP A 425 16.00 -22.33 28.08
CA ASP A 425 17.25 -22.14 28.80
C ASP A 425 18.16 -21.17 28.01
N THR A 426 19.00 -20.42 28.71
CA THR A 426 19.82 -19.37 28.09
C THR A 426 21.22 -19.85 27.70
N ALA A 427 21.55 -21.10 27.99
CA ALA A 427 22.89 -21.62 28.25
C ALA A 427 23.67 -20.94 29.40
N SER A 428 23.40 -19.68 29.71
CA SER A 428 24.38 -18.74 30.27
C SER A 428 23.86 -18.00 31.51
N ARG A 429 24.75 -17.88 32.50
CA ARG A 429 24.56 -17.13 33.75
C ARG A 429 24.87 -15.65 33.55
N SER A 430 25.90 -15.33 32.76
CA SER A 430 26.27 -13.96 32.39
C SER A 430 25.21 -13.28 31.49
N ASN A 431 24.42 -14.08 30.76
CA ASN A 431 23.38 -13.61 29.86
C ASN A 431 22.00 -14.27 30.11
N PRO A 432 21.27 -13.87 31.16
CA PRO A 432 19.99 -14.48 31.56
C PRO A 432 18.81 -14.15 30.63
N ALA A 433 19.00 -13.38 29.55
CA ALA A 433 18.01 -13.21 28.48
C ALA A 433 18.12 -14.29 27.37
N GLY A 434 19.25 -15.00 27.32
CA GLY A 434 19.61 -15.82 26.16
C GLY A 434 19.81 -14.98 24.90
N HIS A 435 19.61 -15.57 23.74
CA HIS A 435 19.83 -14.91 22.45
C HIS A 435 18.72 -15.16 21.42
N ALA A 436 17.63 -15.82 21.83
CA ALA A 436 16.38 -15.87 21.08
C ALA A 436 15.34 -14.93 21.72
N PRO A 437 15.24 -13.66 21.27
CA PRO A 437 14.25 -12.71 21.76
C PRO A 437 12.94 -12.73 20.96
N GLY A 438 12.87 -13.45 19.83
CA GLY A 438 11.66 -13.63 19.02
C GLY A 438 11.21 -12.42 18.19
N ASP A 439 11.91 -11.28 18.30
CA ASP A 439 11.48 -9.97 17.78
C ASP A 439 12.65 -9.16 17.18
N HIS A 440 12.46 -7.84 17.01
CA HIS A 440 13.47 -6.91 16.49
C HIS A 440 14.81 -6.89 17.26
N ARG A 441 14.85 -7.43 18.49
CA ARG A 441 16.08 -7.48 19.30
C ARG A 441 17.01 -8.61 18.86
N SER A 442 16.62 -9.45 17.91
CA SER A 442 17.56 -10.38 17.27
C SER A 442 18.60 -9.58 16.49
N GLY A 443 19.86 -9.63 16.94
CA GLY A 443 20.99 -8.98 16.29
C GLY A 443 21.43 -9.63 14.97
N ILE A 444 20.80 -10.74 14.55
CA ILE A 444 21.13 -11.45 13.32
C ILE A 444 20.44 -10.75 12.13
N LEU A 445 21.01 -9.63 11.72
CA LEU A 445 20.58 -8.82 10.58
C LEU A 445 21.28 -9.29 9.30
N VAL A 446 20.52 -9.78 8.32
CA VAL A 446 21.03 -10.50 7.14
C VAL A 446 20.54 -9.89 5.83
N ARG A 447 21.44 -9.84 4.83
CA ARG A 447 21.09 -9.48 3.44
C ARG A 447 20.15 -10.52 2.83
N VAL A 448 19.26 -10.07 1.95
CA VAL A 448 18.40 -10.93 1.13
C VAL A 448 18.93 -10.96 -0.30
N ALA A 449 19.10 -12.15 -0.86
CA ALA A 449 19.39 -12.35 -2.28
C ALA A 449 18.13 -12.20 -3.13
N GLU A 450 18.26 -11.50 -4.26
CA GLU A 450 17.19 -11.23 -5.22
C GLU A 450 17.60 -11.76 -6.60
N GLN A 451 16.63 -12.11 -7.43
CA GLN A 451 16.90 -12.67 -8.78
C GLN A 451 17.62 -11.66 -9.69
N ALA A 452 17.38 -10.36 -9.48
CA ALA A 452 18.08 -9.27 -10.13
C ALA A 452 18.24 -8.12 -9.11
N ALA A 453 19.47 -7.61 -8.97
CA ALA A 453 19.77 -6.45 -8.13
C ALA A 453 20.94 -5.66 -8.74
N GLY A 454 20.80 -4.35 -8.82
CA GLY A 454 21.80 -3.43 -9.35
C GLY A 454 21.57 -1.99 -8.88
N PRO A 455 22.38 -1.02 -9.35
CA PRO A 455 22.30 0.37 -8.91
C PRO A 455 20.92 1.00 -9.17
N ASN A 456 20.10 1.07 -8.13
CA ASN A 456 18.71 1.56 -8.15
C ASN A 456 17.78 0.83 -9.14
N PHE A 457 18.01 -0.47 -9.40
CA PHE A 457 17.08 -1.33 -10.14
C PHE A 457 17.15 -2.78 -9.66
N GLY A 458 16.09 -3.56 -9.87
CA GLY A 458 16.05 -4.98 -9.52
C GLY A 458 14.69 -5.42 -8.98
N HIS A 459 14.70 -6.56 -8.28
CA HIS A 459 13.57 -7.08 -7.52
C HIS A 459 13.70 -6.69 -6.04
N ALA A 460 12.59 -6.68 -5.30
CA ALA A 460 12.54 -6.28 -3.89
C ALA A 460 11.42 -7.01 -3.13
N PHE A 461 11.58 -8.32 -2.94
CA PHE A 461 10.64 -9.21 -2.28
C PHE A 461 11.02 -9.47 -0.81
N ALA A 462 11.03 -8.39 -0.01
CA ALA A 462 11.41 -8.42 1.40
C ALA A 462 10.65 -9.51 2.18
N PRO A 463 11.35 -10.51 2.76
CA PRO A 463 10.73 -11.56 3.56
C PRO A 463 9.92 -11.00 4.72
N ARG A 464 8.71 -11.52 4.92
CA ARG A 464 7.78 -11.07 5.98
C ARG A 464 8.09 -11.72 7.32
N VAL A 465 7.77 -11.03 8.41
CA VAL A 465 7.88 -11.58 9.78
C VAL A 465 7.02 -12.86 9.85
N GLY A 466 7.63 -13.95 10.33
CA GLY A 466 7.04 -15.29 10.37
C GLY A 466 7.27 -16.14 9.10
N ALA A 467 7.89 -15.63 8.04
CA ALA A 467 8.30 -16.43 6.89
C ALA A 467 9.51 -17.32 7.22
N GLU A 468 9.58 -18.50 6.61
CA GLU A 468 10.77 -19.37 6.65
C GLU A 468 11.71 -19.04 5.47
N VAL A 469 12.97 -18.76 5.81
CA VAL A 469 14.03 -18.39 4.87
C VAL A 469 15.16 -19.40 4.87
N VAL A 470 15.68 -19.70 3.68
CA VAL A 470 16.89 -20.49 3.49
C VAL A 470 18.10 -19.57 3.63
N VAL A 471 19.01 -19.90 4.53
CA VAL A 471 20.19 -19.10 4.88
C VAL A 471 21.46 -19.82 4.47
N GLY A 472 22.22 -19.20 3.56
CA GLY A 472 23.58 -19.57 3.23
C GLY A 472 24.59 -18.75 4.03
N PHE A 473 25.86 -19.15 3.99
CA PHE A 473 26.95 -18.53 4.75
C PHE A 473 28.12 -18.25 3.80
N GLU A 474 28.57 -17.00 3.70
CA GLU A 474 29.64 -16.61 2.75
C GLU A 474 30.96 -17.34 3.11
N SER A 475 31.53 -18.12 2.18
CA SER A 475 32.65 -19.07 2.43
C SER A 475 32.40 -20.06 3.59
N GLY A 476 31.14 -20.37 3.93
CA GLY A 476 30.80 -21.19 5.09
C GLY A 476 31.02 -20.50 6.44
N ASN A 477 31.25 -19.19 6.48
CA ASN A 477 31.50 -18.41 7.69
C ASN A 477 30.20 -18.17 8.48
N ILE A 478 30.09 -18.74 9.69
CA ILE A 478 28.95 -18.54 10.60
C ILE A 478 28.65 -17.06 10.89
N ASP A 479 29.65 -16.18 10.80
CA ASP A 479 29.52 -14.73 11.03
C ASP A 479 28.92 -13.97 9.83
N ALA A 480 28.79 -14.59 8.65
CA ALA A 480 28.28 -13.97 7.42
C ALA A 480 27.06 -14.70 6.80
N PRO A 481 25.92 -14.80 7.51
CA PRO A 481 24.68 -15.35 6.96
C PRO A 481 24.01 -14.42 5.94
N VAL A 482 23.45 -15.02 4.88
CA VAL A 482 22.71 -14.37 3.79
C VAL A 482 21.47 -15.20 3.46
N VAL A 483 20.29 -14.58 3.37
CA VAL A 483 19.07 -15.25 2.91
C VAL A 483 19.17 -15.49 1.40
N LEU A 484 19.10 -16.75 0.98
CA LEU A 484 19.14 -17.18 -0.42
C LEU A 484 17.75 -17.31 -1.06
N GLY A 485 16.71 -17.40 -0.25
CA GLY A 485 15.33 -17.55 -0.70
C GLY A 485 14.34 -17.81 0.44
N GLN A 486 13.07 -17.92 0.09
CA GLN A 486 11.96 -18.27 1.00
C GLN A 486 11.40 -19.65 0.63
N VAL A 487 10.91 -20.40 1.61
CA VAL A 487 10.28 -21.73 1.41
C VAL A 487 8.89 -21.79 2.03
N TYR A 488 8.03 -22.60 1.42
CA TYR A 488 6.73 -22.97 1.98
C TYR A 488 6.89 -24.22 2.85
N GLY A 489 6.20 -24.27 3.99
CA GLY A 489 6.36 -25.34 4.96
C GLY A 489 5.43 -25.17 6.16
N GLY A 490 4.93 -26.29 6.69
CA GLY A 490 4.15 -26.37 7.94
C GLY A 490 2.94 -25.42 8.01
N ARG A 491 3.18 -24.21 8.55
CA ARG A 491 2.16 -23.17 8.74
C ARG A 491 1.91 -22.30 7.50
N VAL A 492 2.83 -22.26 6.54
CA VAL A 492 2.75 -21.39 5.35
C VAL A 492 2.57 -22.23 4.09
N ARG A 493 1.39 -22.13 3.45
CA ARG A 493 1.06 -22.83 2.19
C ARG A 493 1.38 -21.94 0.97
N PRO A 494 1.68 -22.53 -0.21
CA PRO A 494 1.70 -21.79 -1.47
C PRO A 494 0.33 -21.15 -1.78
N PRO A 495 0.27 -19.98 -2.45
CA PRO A 495 -1.01 -19.32 -2.78
C PRO A 495 -1.87 -20.13 -3.76
N PHE A 496 -1.23 -20.96 -4.60
CA PHE A 496 -1.88 -21.83 -5.59
C PHE A 496 -1.69 -23.33 -5.23
N SER A 497 -1.77 -23.68 -3.94
CA SER A 497 -1.52 -25.04 -3.45
C SER A 497 -2.50 -26.07 -4.04
N ALA A 498 -1.97 -27.09 -4.72
CA ALA A 498 -2.74 -28.09 -5.46
C ALA A 498 -2.05 -29.46 -5.44
N GLY A 499 -2.75 -30.51 -5.86
CA GLY A 499 -2.26 -31.90 -5.81
C GLY A 499 -2.64 -32.63 -4.51
N GLU A 500 -1.86 -33.64 -4.15
CA GLU A 500 -2.13 -34.51 -2.99
C GLU A 500 -2.19 -33.70 -1.67
N GLY A 501 -3.25 -33.91 -0.90
CA GLY A 501 -3.48 -33.17 0.36
C GLY A 501 -3.98 -31.73 0.18
N SER A 502 -4.36 -31.30 -1.03
CA SER A 502 -5.05 -30.02 -1.28
C SER A 502 -6.51 -30.23 -1.65
N ASP A 503 -7.36 -29.29 -1.24
CA ASP A 503 -8.79 -29.22 -1.60
C ASP A 503 -9.03 -28.70 -3.03
N ALA A 504 -7.97 -28.33 -3.75
CA ALA A 504 -8.02 -27.69 -5.06
C ALA A 504 -8.50 -28.62 -6.19
N ASN A 505 -9.45 -28.15 -7.02
CA ASN A 505 -10.05 -28.92 -8.12
C ASN A 505 -9.19 -28.99 -9.41
N HIS A 506 -7.87 -28.89 -9.29
CA HIS A 506 -6.93 -28.95 -10.40
C HIS A 506 -5.56 -29.51 -9.94
N SER A 507 -4.79 -30.09 -10.84
CA SER A 507 -3.51 -30.75 -10.53
C SER A 507 -2.30 -29.81 -10.56
N GLY A 508 -2.46 -28.55 -10.16
CA GLY A 508 -1.38 -27.55 -10.18
C GLY A 508 -1.25 -26.73 -11.47
N THR A 509 -2.31 -26.63 -12.28
CA THR A 509 -2.34 -25.80 -13.51
C THR A 509 -2.21 -24.28 -13.28
N LEU A 510 -2.29 -23.80 -12.04
CA LEU A 510 -2.27 -22.36 -11.73
C LEU A 510 -0.86 -21.92 -11.32
N THR A 511 -0.24 -21.05 -12.13
CA THR A 511 1.10 -20.51 -11.93
C THR A 511 1.04 -18.99 -11.80
N GLY A 512 1.85 -18.37 -10.96
CA GLY A 512 1.95 -16.90 -10.91
C GLY A 512 2.42 -16.33 -9.58
N LEU A 513 1.97 -15.11 -9.28
CA LEU A 513 2.36 -14.33 -8.11
C LEU A 513 1.12 -13.75 -7.43
N GLN A 514 0.99 -13.98 -6.12
CA GLN A 514 -0.04 -13.36 -5.29
C GLN A 514 0.61 -12.62 -4.12
N THR A 515 0.32 -11.32 -4.00
CA THR A 515 0.73 -10.52 -2.84
C THR A 515 -0.35 -10.50 -1.77
N GLN A 516 0.06 -10.10 -0.58
CA GLN A 516 -0.80 -9.77 0.54
C GLN A 516 -0.57 -8.29 0.88
N THR A 517 -1.59 -7.53 1.24
CA THR A 517 -1.43 -6.17 1.77
C THR A 517 -0.74 -6.20 3.14
N LEU A 518 -0.31 -5.05 3.68
CA LEU A 518 0.43 -5.00 4.96
C LEU A 518 -0.45 -5.27 6.19
N ASP A 519 -1.77 -5.14 6.04
CA ASP A 519 -2.76 -5.45 7.06
C ASP A 519 -3.03 -6.96 7.18
N GLY A 520 -3.00 -7.70 6.06
CA GLY A 520 -3.17 -9.15 5.99
C GLY A 520 -4.08 -9.67 4.88
N GLN A 521 -4.77 -8.79 4.14
CA GLN A 521 -5.73 -9.20 3.11
C GLN A 521 -5.04 -9.61 1.78
N PRO A 522 -5.74 -10.33 0.88
CA PRO A 522 -5.25 -10.56 -0.48
C PRO A 522 -5.01 -9.24 -1.21
N GLY A 523 -3.84 -9.08 -1.82
CA GLY A 523 -3.45 -7.87 -2.54
C GLY A 523 -3.66 -8.00 -4.05
N SER A 524 -2.56 -7.94 -4.80
CA SER A 524 -2.53 -8.16 -6.25
C SER A 524 -2.28 -9.63 -6.58
N ARG A 525 -2.96 -10.16 -7.59
CA ARG A 525 -2.76 -11.50 -8.14
C ARG A 525 -2.49 -11.41 -9.65
N TRP A 526 -1.34 -11.93 -10.06
CA TRP A 526 -1.08 -12.34 -11.43
C TRP A 526 -1.15 -13.86 -11.50
N VAL A 527 -1.94 -14.40 -12.42
CA VAL A 527 -2.12 -15.85 -12.57
C VAL A 527 -2.22 -16.25 -14.04
N MET A 528 -1.51 -17.34 -14.38
CA MET A 528 -1.67 -18.14 -15.59
C MET A 528 -2.40 -19.43 -15.20
N ASP A 529 -3.25 -19.93 -16.08
CA ASP A 529 -3.91 -21.24 -15.94
C ASP A 529 -3.60 -22.09 -17.17
N ASP A 530 -2.68 -23.03 -17.02
CA ASP A 530 -2.19 -23.93 -18.08
C ASP A 530 -3.10 -25.16 -18.27
N ALA A 531 -4.36 -25.07 -17.85
CA ALA A 531 -5.35 -26.12 -18.04
C ALA A 531 -5.60 -26.39 -19.53
N ALA A 532 -5.54 -27.67 -19.92
CA ALA A 532 -5.60 -28.08 -21.33
C ALA A 532 -6.89 -27.59 -22.02
N GLY A 533 -6.73 -26.80 -23.09
CA GLY A 533 -7.84 -26.18 -23.82
C GLY A 533 -8.53 -25.01 -23.10
N GLN A 534 -8.03 -24.59 -21.94
CA GLN A 534 -8.64 -23.56 -21.08
C GLN A 534 -7.60 -22.49 -20.64
N LEU A 535 -6.69 -22.14 -21.55
CA LEU A 535 -5.60 -21.19 -21.27
C LEU A 535 -6.15 -19.82 -20.88
N ARG A 536 -5.72 -19.31 -19.72
CA ARG A 536 -6.11 -17.98 -19.20
C ARG A 536 -4.92 -17.25 -18.60
N HIS A 537 -4.89 -15.94 -18.82
CA HIS A 537 -4.06 -15.00 -18.06
C HIS A 537 -4.95 -14.00 -17.35
N GLU A 538 -4.63 -13.67 -16.10
CA GLU A 538 -5.31 -12.61 -15.36
C GLU A 538 -4.32 -11.76 -14.54
N LEU A 539 -4.46 -10.45 -14.65
CA LEU A 539 -3.89 -9.44 -13.76
C LEU A 539 -5.04 -8.85 -12.95
N SER A 540 -5.04 -9.05 -11.65
CA SER A 540 -6.13 -8.67 -10.74
C SER A 540 -5.61 -8.04 -9.46
N ASN A 541 -6.42 -7.21 -8.79
CA ASN A 541 -6.15 -6.78 -7.43
C ASN A 541 -7.47 -6.50 -6.67
N SER A 542 -7.41 -6.63 -5.35
CA SER A 542 -8.58 -6.48 -4.46
C SER A 542 -9.20 -5.07 -4.44
N THR A 543 -8.49 -4.03 -4.91
CA THR A 543 -9.05 -2.67 -4.99
C THR A 543 -10.18 -2.64 -6.04
N ALA A 544 -11.42 -2.60 -5.54
CA ALA A 544 -12.63 -2.61 -6.34
C ALA A 544 -12.73 -3.77 -7.36
N ASP A 545 -12.24 -4.96 -7.02
CA ASP A 545 -12.24 -6.16 -7.91
C ASP A 545 -11.73 -5.86 -9.33
N THR A 546 -10.65 -5.08 -9.40
CA THR A 546 -10.13 -4.58 -10.68
C THR A 546 -9.26 -5.64 -11.33
N ARG A 547 -9.70 -6.16 -12.48
CA ARG A 547 -9.00 -7.20 -13.25
C ARG A 547 -8.98 -6.94 -14.76
N LEU A 548 -7.87 -7.33 -15.37
CA LEU A 548 -7.71 -7.56 -16.80
C LEU A 548 -7.49 -9.07 -16.99
N ALA A 549 -8.44 -9.75 -17.63
CA ALA A 549 -8.38 -11.18 -17.91
C ALA A 549 -8.45 -11.45 -19.42
N GLN A 550 -7.73 -12.48 -19.89
CA GLN A 550 -7.65 -12.86 -21.29
C GLN A 550 -7.65 -14.39 -21.45
N GLY A 551 -8.26 -14.88 -22.52
CA GLY A 551 -8.33 -16.31 -22.85
C GLY A 551 -9.65 -16.93 -22.41
N TYR A 552 -9.59 -18.11 -21.79
CA TYR A 552 -10.75 -18.84 -21.28
C TYR A 552 -11.16 -18.29 -19.89
N LEU A 553 -12.12 -17.37 -19.87
CA LEU A 553 -12.50 -16.65 -18.66
C LEU A 553 -13.28 -17.57 -17.71
N ILE A 554 -12.86 -17.62 -16.44
CA ILE A 554 -13.51 -18.37 -15.37
C ILE A 554 -13.66 -17.48 -14.12
N ASP A 555 -14.55 -17.87 -13.20
CA ASP A 555 -14.42 -17.46 -11.79
C ASP A 555 -13.22 -18.17 -11.15
N GLN A 556 -12.57 -17.57 -10.15
CA GLN A 556 -11.46 -18.20 -9.42
C GLN A 556 -11.37 -17.76 -7.95
N GLN A 557 -11.78 -18.66 -7.07
CA GLN A 557 -11.82 -18.45 -5.62
C GLN A 557 -10.61 -19.12 -4.97
N GLY A 558 -9.54 -18.35 -4.78
CA GLY A 558 -8.24 -18.86 -4.30
C GLY A 558 -7.63 -19.86 -5.28
N THR A 559 -7.53 -21.11 -4.85
CA THR A 559 -7.06 -22.27 -5.64
C THR A 559 -8.14 -22.89 -6.52
N MET A 560 -9.43 -22.58 -6.29
CA MET A 560 -10.54 -23.23 -6.99
C MET A 560 -10.80 -22.59 -8.35
N ARG A 561 -10.77 -23.40 -9.41
CA ARG A 561 -11.22 -23.04 -10.76
C ARG A 561 -12.76 -23.09 -10.79
N GLY A 562 -13.40 -21.96 -11.02
CA GLY A 562 -14.84 -21.79 -10.95
C GLY A 562 -15.58 -22.00 -12.28
N ALA A 563 -16.79 -21.45 -12.38
CA ALA A 563 -17.61 -21.53 -13.58
C ALA A 563 -17.00 -20.76 -14.77
N TYR A 564 -17.26 -21.24 -15.98
CA TYR A 564 -16.94 -20.54 -17.23
C TYR A 564 -17.73 -19.23 -17.36
N ARG A 565 -17.06 -18.18 -17.82
CA ARG A 565 -17.59 -16.81 -17.93
C ARG A 565 -17.55 -16.24 -19.35
N GLY A 566 -16.79 -16.84 -20.26
CA GLY A 566 -16.67 -16.39 -21.66
C GLY A 566 -15.26 -16.58 -22.23
N GLU A 567 -15.06 -16.19 -23.48
CA GLU A 567 -13.77 -16.21 -24.17
C GLU A 567 -13.45 -14.82 -24.74
N GLY A 568 -12.16 -14.49 -24.86
CA GLY A 568 -11.69 -13.21 -25.40
C GLY A 568 -10.89 -12.43 -24.36
N PHE A 569 -11.37 -11.23 -23.99
CA PHE A 569 -10.81 -10.44 -22.89
C PHE A 569 -11.90 -9.75 -22.08
N GLU A 570 -11.65 -9.54 -20.79
CA GLU A 570 -12.47 -8.73 -19.89
C GLU A 570 -11.57 -7.70 -19.19
N LEU A 571 -11.99 -6.43 -19.22
CA LEU A 571 -11.54 -5.41 -18.28
C LEU A 571 -12.70 -5.08 -17.36
N ALA A 572 -12.60 -5.48 -16.08
CA ALA A 572 -13.64 -5.29 -15.08
C ALA A 572 -13.11 -4.52 -13.88
N THR A 573 -13.98 -3.69 -13.29
CA THR A 573 -13.78 -3.04 -12.00
C THR A 573 -15.15 -2.66 -11.43
N GLN A 574 -15.27 -2.64 -10.11
CA GLN A 574 -16.40 -2.06 -9.36
C GLN A 574 -16.18 -0.57 -9.07
N GLY A 575 -15.00 -0.03 -9.44
CA GLY A 575 -14.66 1.38 -9.41
C GLY A 575 -14.86 2.06 -10.76
N TRP A 576 -14.02 3.04 -11.07
CA TRP A 576 -14.23 3.94 -12.22
C TRP A 576 -13.47 3.51 -13.48
N GLY A 577 -14.22 3.29 -14.58
CA GLY A 577 -13.67 3.05 -15.90
C GLY A 577 -13.33 4.33 -16.67
N VAL A 578 -12.06 4.51 -17.05
CA VAL A 578 -11.60 5.66 -17.85
C VAL A 578 -10.77 5.20 -19.05
N VAL A 579 -11.40 5.16 -20.23
CA VAL A 579 -10.70 5.18 -21.52
C VAL A 579 -10.47 6.65 -21.90
N ARG A 580 -9.22 7.02 -22.19
CA ARG A 580 -8.79 8.34 -22.69
C ARG A 580 -7.69 8.11 -23.73
N ALA A 581 -7.84 8.67 -24.93
CA ALA A 581 -6.81 8.64 -25.97
C ALA A 581 -6.79 9.99 -26.70
N GLY A 582 -5.69 10.74 -26.55
CA GLY A 582 -5.57 12.11 -27.07
C GLY A 582 -5.55 12.22 -28.60
N ALA A 583 -5.33 11.12 -29.31
CA ALA A 583 -5.39 11.02 -30.77
C ALA A 583 -6.75 10.51 -31.30
N GLY A 584 -7.71 10.24 -30.42
CA GLY A 584 -9.01 9.64 -30.75
C GLY A 584 -9.15 8.17 -30.35
N VAL A 585 -10.37 7.65 -30.47
CA VAL A 585 -10.78 6.28 -30.11
C VAL A 585 -11.60 5.68 -31.25
N LEU A 586 -11.27 4.46 -31.68
CA LEU A 586 -12.11 3.64 -32.55
C LEU A 586 -12.79 2.56 -31.72
N MET A 587 -14.12 2.46 -31.80
CA MET A 587 -14.93 1.39 -31.24
C MET A 587 -15.62 0.67 -32.39
N SER A 588 -15.13 -0.53 -32.72
CA SER A 588 -15.52 -1.27 -33.92
C SER A 588 -15.98 -2.69 -33.56
N SER A 589 -16.96 -3.19 -34.32
CA SER A 589 -17.32 -4.61 -34.40
C SER A 589 -17.03 -5.22 -35.79
N THR A 590 -16.38 -4.48 -36.70
CA THR A 590 -15.96 -4.97 -38.02
C THR A 590 -14.74 -5.90 -37.88
N ALA A 591 -14.94 -7.20 -38.06
CA ALA A 591 -13.91 -8.21 -37.86
C ALA A 591 -12.87 -8.24 -39.00
N ARG A 592 -11.62 -7.85 -38.71
CA ARG A 592 -10.48 -8.00 -39.65
C ARG A 592 -9.75 -9.33 -39.46
N ARG A 593 -9.71 -10.15 -40.51
CA ARG A 593 -9.05 -11.47 -40.51
C ARG A 593 -7.54 -11.31 -40.32
N LEU A 594 -6.97 -11.96 -39.31
CA LEU A 594 -5.51 -12.01 -39.03
C LEU A 594 -4.79 -10.64 -38.93
N GLY A 595 -5.51 -9.55 -38.66
CA GLY A 595 -4.90 -8.20 -38.64
C GLY A 595 -4.43 -7.73 -40.01
N ALA A 596 -5.21 -7.99 -41.08
CA ALA A 596 -4.88 -7.67 -42.47
C ALA A 596 -4.66 -6.16 -42.80
N SER A 597 -4.78 -5.26 -41.83
CA SER A 597 -4.43 -3.83 -41.94
C SER A 597 -4.15 -3.27 -40.54
N THR A 598 -3.90 -1.96 -40.42
CA THR A 598 -3.58 -1.33 -39.13
C THR A 598 -4.79 -1.28 -38.19
N GLN A 599 -4.54 -0.98 -36.91
CA GLN A 599 -5.60 -0.82 -35.90
C GLN A 599 -6.52 0.38 -36.17
N MET A 600 -6.04 1.39 -36.90
CA MET A 600 -6.76 2.66 -37.14
C MET A 600 -7.31 2.81 -38.56
N ASP A 601 -7.12 1.81 -39.42
CA ASP A 601 -7.80 1.73 -40.72
C ASP A 601 -9.32 1.70 -40.51
N VAL A 602 -10.06 2.49 -41.29
CA VAL A 602 -11.52 2.64 -41.24
C VAL A 602 -12.12 2.76 -42.66
N ALA A 603 -11.42 2.29 -43.68
CA ALA A 603 -11.78 2.51 -45.09
C ALA A 603 -13.23 2.10 -45.43
N GLU A 604 -13.73 1.00 -44.87
CA GLU A 604 -15.10 0.52 -45.09
C GLU A 604 -16.19 1.48 -44.54
N ARG A 605 -15.84 2.36 -43.61
CA ARG A 605 -16.73 3.35 -42.98
C ARG A 605 -16.59 4.75 -43.57
N VAL A 606 -15.43 5.06 -44.14
CA VAL A 606 -15.21 6.32 -44.88
C VAL A 606 -16.19 6.41 -46.06
N GLU A 607 -16.42 5.32 -46.80
CA GLU A 607 -17.41 5.31 -47.90
C GLU A 607 -18.85 5.49 -47.41
N GLN A 608 -19.26 4.80 -46.34
CA GLN A 608 -20.61 4.98 -45.77
C GLN A 608 -20.86 6.43 -45.29
N LEU A 609 -19.84 7.09 -44.73
CA LEU A 609 -19.93 8.48 -44.32
C LEU A 609 -19.95 9.45 -45.52
N LYS A 610 -19.31 9.11 -46.65
CA LYS A 610 -19.44 9.85 -47.92
C LYS A 610 -20.88 9.79 -48.45
N ASP A 611 -21.51 8.62 -48.46
CA ASP A 611 -22.92 8.48 -48.88
C ASP A 611 -23.88 9.23 -47.94
N ALA A 612 -23.61 9.26 -46.63
CA ALA A 612 -24.38 10.06 -45.67
C ALA A 612 -24.23 11.57 -45.91
N ALA A 613 -23.01 12.05 -46.23
CA ALA A 613 -22.77 13.46 -46.56
C ALA A 613 -23.48 13.87 -47.87
N LYS A 614 -23.43 13.01 -48.89
CA LYS A 614 -24.19 13.18 -50.14
C LYS A 614 -25.69 13.31 -49.88
N THR A 615 -26.27 12.40 -49.09
CA THR A 615 -27.70 12.40 -48.74
C THR A 615 -28.12 13.73 -48.10
N ALA A 616 -27.31 14.24 -47.16
CA ALA A 616 -27.58 15.52 -46.50
C ALA A 616 -27.53 16.72 -47.47
N GLN A 617 -26.63 16.69 -48.47
CA GLN A 617 -26.49 17.77 -49.46
C GLN A 617 -27.57 17.75 -50.54
N GLU A 618 -28.08 16.57 -50.93
CA GLU A 618 -29.23 16.45 -51.85
C GLU A 618 -30.51 17.00 -51.20
N LEU A 619 -30.73 16.74 -49.90
CA LEU A 619 -31.83 17.32 -49.13
C LEU A 619 -31.70 18.84 -48.94
N ASP A 620 -30.50 19.34 -48.65
CA ASP A 620 -30.20 20.78 -48.53
C ASP A 620 -30.50 21.54 -49.84
N THR A 621 -30.10 20.94 -50.98
CA THR A 621 -30.37 21.50 -52.32
C THR A 621 -31.86 21.57 -52.62
N ALA A 622 -32.64 20.55 -52.25
CA ALA A 622 -34.09 20.55 -52.42
C ALA A 622 -34.79 21.56 -51.49
N ALA A 623 -34.37 21.64 -50.23
CA ALA A 623 -34.92 22.56 -49.23
C ALA A 623 -34.68 24.02 -49.62
N THR A 624 -33.43 24.39 -49.92
CA THR A 624 -33.07 25.76 -50.33
C THR A 624 -33.71 26.16 -51.66
N GLY A 625 -33.83 25.23 -52.62
CA GLY A 625 -34.57 25.45 -53.87
C GLY A 625 -36.06 25.71 -53.65
N ALA A 626 -36.65 25.21 -52.56
CA ALA A 626 -38.02 25.47 -52.12
C ALA A 626 -38.14 26.64 -51.12
N GLN A 627 -37.11 27.47 -50.98
CA GLN A 627 -37.03 28.61 -50.03
C GLN A 627 -37.12 28.22 -48.53
N ALA A 628 -36.90 26.96 -48.20
CA ALA A 628 -36.71 26.52 -46.81
C ALA A 628 -35.28 26.86 -46.30
N VAL A 629 -35.09 26.77 -44.97
CA VAL A 629 -33.81 27.11 -44.33
C VAL A 629 -32.74 26.06 -44.67
N GLY A 630 -31.60 26.51 -45.20
CA GLY A 630 -30.50 25.64 -45.64
C GLY A 630 -29.69 25.02 -44.50
N LEU A 631 -29.18 23.81 -44.74
CA LEU A 631 -28.46 22.95 -43.80
C LEU A 631 -26.96 23.31 -43.76
N SER A 632 -26.64 24.57 -43.48
CA SER A 632 -25.28 25.14 -43.53
C SER A 632 -24.20 24.37 -42.77
N ALA A 633 -24.59 23.62 -41.73
CA ALA A 633 -23.71 22.73 -40.96
C ALA A 633 -23.09 21.57 -41.78
N ASN A 634 -23.68 21.18 -42.93
CA ASN A 634 -23.24 20.05 -43.77
C ASN A 634 -21.74 20.10 -44.17
N LYS A 635 -21.14 21.30 -44.21
CA LYS A 635 -19.70 21.47 -44.41
C LYS A 635 -18.86 20.76 -43.34
N THR A 636 -19.29 20.79 -42.08
CA THR A 636 -18.54 20.24 -40.94
C THR A 636 -18.45 18.71 -41.00
N GLN A 637 -19.52 18.03 -41.44
CA GLN A 637 -19.50 16.59 -41.73
C GLN A 637 -18.48 16.26 -42.84
N THR A 638 -18.43 17.07 -43.90
CA THR A 638 -17.48 16.91 -45.02
C THR A 638 -16.03 17.16 -44.60
N ASP A 639 -15.75 18.07 -43.67
CA ASP A 639 -14.39 18.30 -43.18
C ASP A 639 -13.94 17.21 -42.18
N PHE A 640 -14.85 16.64 -41.37
CA PHE A 640 -14.54 15.47 -40.54
C PHE A 640 -14.16 14.24 -41.37
N LEU A 641 -14.83 14.01 -42.51
CA LEU A 641 -14.49 12.94 -43.46
C LEU A 641 -13.02 12.97 -43.89
N LYS A 642 -12.48 14.15 -44.23
CA LYS A 642 -11.06 14.32 -44.64
C LYS A 642 -10.10 13.95 -43.52
N ALA A 643 -10.50 14.26 -42.28
CA ALA A 643 -9.72 14.00 -41.08
C ALA A 643 -9.63 12.51 -40.70
N ILE A 644 -10.44 11.63 -41.30
CA ILE A 644 -10.38 10.17 -41.08
C ILE A 644 -10.04 9.37 -42.34
N ASP A 645 -10.17 9.97 -43.53
CA ASP A 645 -9.81 9.36 -44.81
C ASP A 645 -8.27 9.32 -45.00
N PRO A 646 -7.63 8.13 -45.08
CA PRO A 646 -6.18 8.02 -45.24
C PRO A 646 -5.67 8.43 -46.64
N ALA A 647 -6.54 8.54 -47.64
CA ALA A 647 -6.19 9.21 -48.90
C ALA A 647 -5.97 10.73 -48.68
N GLN A 648 -6.60 11.30 -47.65
CA GLN A 648 -6.58 12.72 -47.29
C GLN A 648 -5.74 12.96 -46.01
N ASP A 649 -6.30 13.50 -44.93
CA ASP A 649 -5.52 13.89 -43.73
C ASP A 649 -5.37 12.75 -42.71
N GLY A 650 -6.16 11.67 -42.84
CA GLY A 650 -6.24 10.50 -41.96
C GLY A 650 -5.02 9.55 -42.00
N LYS A 651 -3.83 10.09 -42.27
CA LYS A 651 -2.56 9.36 -42.33
C LYS A 651 -1.43 10.08 -41.62
N TYR A 652 -0.39 9.36 -41.20
CA TYR A 652 0.83 9.99 -40.70
C TYR A 652 1.62 10.65 -41.84
N ALA A 653 2.03 11.91 -41.64
CA ALA A 653 2.81 12.69 -42.62
C ALA A 653 4.34 12.61 -42.40
N GLY A 654 4.77 11.90 -41.36
CA GLY A 654 6.17 11.76 -40.94
C GLY A 654 6.36 10.53 -40.05
N SER A 655 7.60 10.18 -39.74
CA SER A 655 7.95 8.93 -39.05
C SER A 655 7.32 8.79 -37.67
N VAL A 656 6.91 7.57 -37.33
CA VAL A 656 6.21 7.25 -36.08
C VAL A 656 7.13 6.40 -35.20
N GLY A 657 7.60 6.96 -34.08
CA GLY A 657 8.52 6.26 -33.18
C GLY A 657 9.84 5.83 -33.84
N GLY A 658 10.27 6.51 -34.90
CA GLY A 658 11.44 6.14 -35.71
C GLY A 658 11.15 5.15 -36.85
N GLN A 659 9.92 4.66 -37.01
CA GLN A 659 9.50 3.83 -38.15
C GLN A 659 8.94 4.68 -39.30
N SER A 660 8.91 4.12 -40.51
CA SER A 660 8.30 4.77 -41.68
C SER A 660 6.79 5.00 -41.49
N ALA A 661 6.25 6.04 -42.14
CA ALA A 661 4.81 6.36 -42.13
C ALA A 661 3.99 5.48 -43.10
N THR A 662 4.54 4.35 -43.55
CA THR A 662 3.98 3.46 -44.58
C THR A 662 3.95 2.02 -44.09
N LYS A 663 2.96 1.25 -44.55
CA LYS A 663 2.78 -0.16 -44.23
C LYS A 663 3.90 -1.01 -44.87
N PRO A 664 4.40 -2.05 -44.19
CA PRO A 664 5.29 -3.05 -44.80
C PRO A 664 4.62 -3.78 -45.97
N THR A 665 5.37 -4.09 -47.02
CA THR A 665 4.90 -4.79 -48.22
C THR A 665 5.76 -6.01 -48.52
N GLY A 666 5.21 -7.20 -48.27
CA GLY A 666 5.94 -8.47 -48.43
C GLY A 666 7.15 -8.54 -47.50
N THR A 667 8.36 -8.39 -48.05
CA THR A 667 9.62 -8.35 -47.31
C THR A 667 10.17 -6.94 -47.08
N GLN A 668 9.58 -5.91 -47.70
CA GLN A 668 9.96 -4.50 -47.47
C GLN A 668 9.28 -3.99 -46.19
N ARG A 669 9.98 -3.16 -45.41
CA ARG A 669 9.50 -2.63 -44.13
C ARG A 669 8.82 -1.25 -44.27
N ASP A 670 8.83 -0.71 -45.47
CA ASP A 670 8.46 0.65 -45.84
C ASP A 670 8.13 0.71 -47.35
N GLY A 671 7.47 1.79 -47.77
CA GLY A 671 7.14 2.06 -49.18
C GLY A 671 5.78 1.52 -49.65
N GLY A 672 4.98 0.91 -48.77
CA GLY A 672 3.58 0.59 -49.03
C GLY A 672 2.61 1.75 -48.79
N ASP A 673 1.33 1.42 -48.63
CA ASP A 673 0.27 2.40 -48.34
C ASP A 673 0.56 3.20 -47.05
N PRO A 674 0.01 4.42 -46.89
CA PRO A 674 0.17 5.19 -45.65
C PRO A 674 -0.39 4.46 -44.41
N VAL A 675 0.22 4.70 -43.25
CA VAL A 675 -0.32 4.25 -41.95
C VAL A 675 -1.43 5.22 -41.50
N GLU A 676 -2.60 4.66 -41.17
CA GLU A 676 -3.80 5.39 -40.82
C GLU A 676 -3.79 5.97 -39.39
N ARG A 677 -4.54 7.06 -39.21
CA ARG A 677 -4.86 7.69 -37.94
C ARG A 677 -6.09 8.59 -38.10
N PHE A 678 -6.64 9.10 -37.01
CA PHE A 678 -7.46 10.30 -37.09
C PHE A 678 -6.56 11.55 -37.09
N ALA A 679 -6.89 12.53 -37.93
CA ALA A 679 -6.22 13.82 -37.97
C ALA A 679 -6.70 14.78 -36.87
N THR A 680 -7.89 14.52 -36.33
CA THR A 680 -8.53 15.24 -35.23
C THR A 680 -8.89 14.25 -34.10
N PRO A 681 -8.83 14.63 -32.80
CA PRO A 681 -9.27 13.77 -31.71
C PRO A 681 -10.78 13.50 -31.79
N ALA A 682 -11.15 12.30 -32.24
CA ALA A 682 -12.54 11.88 -32.43
C ALA A 682 -12.82 10.52 -31.78
N VAL A 683 -14.08 10.26 -31.41
CA VAL A 683 -14.57 8.94 -31.04
C VAL A 683 -15.46 8.43 -32.17
N LEU A 684 -14.97 7.45 -32.93
CA LEU A 684 -15.76 6.79 -33.98
C LEU A 684 -16.30 5.47 -33.43
N MET A 685 -17.63 5.33 -33.42
CA MET A 685 -18.33 4.09 -33.09
C MET A 685 -18.92 3.51 -34.38
N GLU A 686 -18.62 2.25 -34.69
CA GLU A 686 -19.10 1.61 -35.91
C GLU A 686 -19.45 0.12 -35.72
N SER A 687 -20.46 -0.32 -36.47
CA SER A 687 -20.87 -1.71 -36.57
C SER A 687 -21.37 -1.99 -38.00
N PRO A 688 -21.13 -3.20 -38.55
CA PRO A 688 -21.74 -3.61 -39.81
C PRO A 688 -23.26 -3.85 -39.72
N GLU A 689 -23.84 -3.94 -38.52
CA GLU A 689 -25.27 -4.23 -38.33
C GLU A 689 -26.02 -3.20 -37.48
N ASN A 690 -25.67 -3.05 -36.20
CA ASN A 690 -26.50 -2.32 -35.23
C ASN A 690 -25.64 -1.50 -34.25
N ILE A 691 -26.05 -0.26 -33.99
CA ILE A 691 -25.53 0.59 -32.90
C ILE A 691 -26.73 1.03 -32.07
N VAL A 692 -26.75 0.69 -30.79
CA VAL A 692 -27.88 0.94 -29.89
C VAL A 692 -27.41 1.74 -28.67
N MET A 693 -28.06 2.89 -28.43
CA MET A 693 -27.92 3.66 -27.21
C MET A 693 -29.19 3.48 -26.38
N THR A 694 -29.07 3.05 -25.12
CA THR A 694 -30.21 2.73 -24.26
C THR A 694 -29.92 3.06 -22.80
N THR A 695 -30.95 3.46 -22.07
CA THR A 695 -30.92 3.80 -20.65
C THR A 695 -32.33 3.62 -20.06
N PRO A 696 -32.48 3.17 -18.80
CA PRO A 696 -33.78 3.07 -18.13
C PRO A 696 -34.26 4.41 -17.54
N ASP A 697 -33.45 5.46 -17.64
CA ASP A 697 -33.73 6.83 -17.15
C ASP A 697 -33.54 7.81 -18.33
N SER A 698 -32.59 8.74 -18.22
CA SER A 698 -32.46 9.88 -19.12
C SER A 698 -31.26 9.74 -20.05
N ALA A 699 -31.48 9.98 -21.35
CA ALA A 699 -30.42 10.15 -22.35
C ALA A 699 -30.35 11.62 -22.77
N VAL A 700 -29.15 12.16 -22.94
CA VAL A 700 -28.92 13.55 -23.36
C VAL A 700 -27.92 13.56 -24.53
N SER A 701 -28.27 14.26 -25.60
CA SER A 701 -27.37 14.61 -26.69
C SER A 701 -27.27 16.12 -26.78
N TYR A 702 -26.04 16.64 -26.88
CA TYR A 702 -25.74 18.07 -26.94
C TYR A 702 -24.46 18.30 -27.73
N ALA A 703 -24.45 19.35 -28.55
CA ALA A 703 -23.26 19.89 -29.17
C ALA A 703 -23.30 21.42 -29.14
N ALA A 704 -22.16 22.05 -28.87
CA ALA A 704 -22.06 23.52 -28.83
C ALA A 704 -22.06 24.20 -30.22
N GLN A 705 -22.18 23.42 -31.30
CA GLN A 705 -22.22 23.91 -32.68
C GLN A 705 -23.28 23.18 -33.51
N HIS A 706 -23.09 21.88 -33.79
CA HIS A 706 -23.92 21.14 -34.74
C HIS A 706 -24.21 19.70 -34.24
N VAL A 707 -25.45 19.26 -34.47
CA VAL A 707 -25.86 17.85 -34.32
C VAL A 707 -26.35 17.38 -35.69
N HIS A 708 -25.73 16.33 -36.24
CA HIS A 708 -26.12 15.73 -37.50
C HIS A 708 -26.88 14.43 -37.25
N LEU A 709 -28.08 14.31 -37.83
CA LEU A 709 -28.90 13.10 -37.80
C LEU A 709 -29.39 12.81 -39.22
N THR A 710 -28.68 11.93 -39.92
CA THR A 710 -28.96 11.57 -41.32
C THR A 710 -29.36 10.10 -41.42
N SER A 711 -30.52 9.82 -42.01
CA SER A 711 -30.95 8.49 -42.43
C SER A 711 -31.06 8.46 -43.95
N GLN A 712 -30.76 7.32 -44.57
CA GLN A 712 -31.03 7.05 -45.99
C GLN A 712 -32.39 6.38 -46.21
N GLY A 713 -32.98 5.81 -45.16
CA GLY A 713 -34.34 5.30 -45.12
C GLY A 713 -35.20 6.15 -44.20
N ASP A 714 -36.17 5.52 -43.54
CA ASP A 714 -37.00 6.19 -42.57
C ASP A 714 -36.21 6.76 -41.38
N ALA A 715 -36.79 7.77 -40.75
CA ALA A 715 -36.38 8.30 -39.45
C ALA A 715 -37.62 8.45 -38.57
N HIS A 716 -37.55 7.98 -37.32
CA HIS A 716 -38.67 7.97 -36.40
C HIS A 716 -38.33 8.72 -35.12
N VAL A 717 -39.17 9.69 -34.75
CA VAL A 717 -39.10 10.43 -33.49
C VAL A 717 -40.42 10.23 -32.76
N GLY A 718 -40.37 9.75 -31.52
CA GLY A 718 -41.55 9.51 -30.72
C GLY A 718 -41.22 9.46 -29.23
N ALA A 719 -42.19 9.86 -28.40
CA ALA A 719 -42.10 9.81 -26.95
C ALA A 719 -43.44 9.33 -26.38
N GLY A 720 -43.41 8.60 -25.26
CA GLY A 720 -44.63 8.14 -24.57
C GLY A 720 -45.40 9.23 -23.82
N ALA A 721 -44.92 10.47 -23.86
CA ALA A 721 -45.55 11.64 -23.24
C ALA A 721 -45.51 12.85 -24.20
N THR A 722 -44.43 13.63 -24.18
CA THR A 722 -44.31 14.89 -24.93
C THR A 722 -43.10 14.87 -25.85
N VAL A 723 -43.29 15.27 -27.11
CA VAL A 723 -42.23 15.74 -28.00
C VAL A 723 -42.34 17.26 -28.09
N ALA A 724 -41.24 17.98 -27.92
CA ALA A 724 -41.19 19.44 -28.01
C ALA A 724 -39.95 19.88 -28.79
N ALA A 725 -40.08 20.93 -29.59
CA ALA A 725 -38.99 21.54 -30.35
C ALA A 725 -39.04 23.07 -30.17
N ALA A 726 -37.88 23.70 -30.09
CA ALA A 726 -37.72 25.15 -29.99
C ALA A 726 -36.39 25.57 -30.63
N THR A 727 -36.38 26.73 -31.29
CA THR A 727 -35.23 27.25 -32.04
C THR A 727 -35.01 28.72 -31.72
N GLY A 728 -33.75 29.14 -31.55
CA GLY A 728 -33.41 30.54 -31.24
C GLY A 728 -33.31 31.48 -32.45
N ASP A 729 -33.28 30.93 -33.67
CA ASP A 729 -33.16 31.66 -34.93
C ASP A 729 -34.33 31.31 -35.85
N ALA A 730 -34.25 30.17 -36.56
CA ALA A 730 -35.33 29.67 -37.40
C ALA A 730 -35.62 28.16 -37.18
N MET A 731 -36.88 27.78 -37.37
CA MET A 731 -37.32 26.39 -37.53
C MET A 731 -37.93 26.24 -38.93
N SER A 732 -37.56 25.18 -39.64
CA SER A 732 -38.12 24.88 -40.96
C SER A 732 -38.55 23.43 -41.01
N LEU A 733 -39.75 23.19 -41.55
CA LEU A 733 -40.29 21.85 -41.82
C LEU A 733 -40.52 21.76 -43.33
N TYR A 734 -39.83 20.82 -43.97
CA TYR A 734 -39.84 20.66 -45.43
C TYR A 734 -40.03 19.18 -45.80
N SER A 735 -40.69 18.93 -46.93
CA SER A 735 -41.00 17.60 -47.44
C SER A 735 -41.07 17.67 -48.97
N VAL A 736 -40.24 16.89 -49.66
CA VAL A 736 -40.06 16.97 -51.12
C VAL A 736 -41.31 16.52 -51.90
N ALA A 737 -42.03 15.51 -51.39
CA ALA A 737 -43.13 14.87 -52.12
C ALA A 737 -44.27 14.33 -51.24
N GLY A 738 -43.99 13.92 -49.99
CA GLY A 738 -45.00 13.32 -49.11
C GLY A 738 -45.97 14.33 -48.46
N GLY A 739 -45.73 15.63 -48.63
CA GLY A 739 -46.42 16.70 -47.91
C GLY A 739 -46.07 16.76 -46.42
N LEU A 740 -46.81 17.56 -45.67
CA LEU A 740 -46.73 17.66 -44.21
C LEU A 740 -48.13 17.43 -43.62
N LYS A 741 -48.22 16.75 -42.47
CA LYS A 741 -49.50 16.42 -41.83
C LYS A 741 -49.39 16.53 -40.31
N ALA A 742 -50.07 17.53 -39.74
CA ALA A 742 -50.30 17.63 -38.29
C ALA A 742 -51.69 17.08 -37.95
N ILE A 743 -51.80 16.34 -36.85
CA ILE A 743 -53.06 15.82 -36.31
C ILE A 743 -52.97 15.87 -34.79
N ALA A 744 -53.96 16.46 -34.12
CA ALA A 744 -54.22 16.22 -32.70
C ALA A 744 -55.48 15.36 -32.59
N GLY A 745 -55.44 14.33 -31.73
CA GLY A 745 -56.56 13.37 -31.61
C GLY A 745 -57.69 13.85 -30.70
N GLU A 746 -57.33 14.45 -29.56
CA GLU A 746 -58.26 14.89 -28.50
C GLU A 746 -58.14 16.39 -28.19
N GLY A 747 -57.00 17.02 -28.52
CA GLY A 747 -56.71 18.43 -28.24
C GLY A 747 -56.74 19.30 -29.51
N PRO A 748 -56.66 20.63 -29.37
CA PRO A 748 -56.56 21.54 -30.51
C PRO A 748 -55.16 21.47 -31.18
N VAL A 749 -55.10 21.83 -32.46
CA VAL A 749 -53.86 22.24 -33.13
C VAL A 749 -53.82 23.76 -33.16
N SER A 750 -52.86 24.36 -32.47
CA SER A 750 -52.62 25.82 -32.45
C SER A 750 -51.36 26.17 -33.25
N VAL A 751 -51.44 27.19 -34.09
CA VAL A 751 -50.31 27.84 -34.74
C VAL A 751 -50.51 29.34 -34.56
N GLU A 752 -49.50 30.05 -34.05
CA GLU A 752 -49.62 31.45 -33.62
C GLU A 752 -48.36 32.24 -34.01
N ALA A 753 -48.54 33.51 -34.40
CA ALA A 753 -47.46 34.45 -34.68
C ALA A 753 -47.78 35.77 -33.98
N HIS A 754 -46.97 36.15 -32.98
CA HIS A 754 -47.30 37.26 -32.07
C HIS A 754 -46.67 38.61 -32.46
N ALA A 755 -45.56 38.60 -33.21
CA ALA A 755 -44.72 39.78 -33.46
C ALA A 755 -44.60 40.16 -34.95
N SER A 756 -45.15 39.35 -35.86
CA SER A 756 -45.12 39.55 -37.31
C SER A 756 -46.31 38.83 -37.95
N ALA A 757 -46.45 38.92 -39.28
CA ALA A 757 -47.51 38.26 -40.03
C ALA A 757 -47.46 36.73 -39.91
N MET A 758 -48.64 36.09 -39.86
CA MET A 758 -48.81 34.68 -40.16
C MET A 758 -49.22 34.54 -41.62
N GLU A 759 -48.38 33.92 -42.44
CA GLU A 759 -48.66 33.68 -43.85
C GLU A 759 -49.01 32.21 -44.09
N ILE A 760 -50.21 31.96 -44.65
CA ILE A 760 -50.65 30.63 -45.08
C ILE A 760 -50.82 30.68 -46.59
N LEU A 761 -49.74 30.36 -47.31
CA LEU A 761 -49.67 30.44 -48.76
C LEU A 761 -49.97 29.08 -49.40
N ALA A 762 -50.82 29.08 -50.43
CA ALA A 762 -51.04 27.91 -51.29
C ALA A 762 -51.38 28.37 -52.71
N ASP A 763 -50.71 27.77 -53.70
CA ASP A 763 -50.95 28.01 -55.14
C ASP A 763 -52.33 27.49 -55.62
N GLN A 764 -53.00 26.67 -54.81
CA GLN A 764 -54.30 26.08 -55.13
C GLN A 764 -55.41 26.55 -54.15
N THR A 765 -55.78 25.75 -53.16
CA THR A 765 -56.93 26.05 -52.28
C THR A 765 -56.57 25.90 -50.81
N VAL A 766 -56.59 27.00 -50.07
CA VAL A 766 -56.63 26.98 -48.60
C VAL A 766 -58.07 26.65 -48.18
N ARG A 767 -58.29 25.44 -47.64
CA ARG A 767 -59.60 24.99 -47.17
C ARG A 767 -59.67 24.96 -45.64
N VAL A 768 -60.26 26.00 -45.06
CA VAL A 768 -60.72 25.96 -43.66
C VAL A 768 -62.13 25.34 -43.64
N THR A 769 -62.39 24.42 -42.72
CA THR A 769 -63.73 23.80 -42.56
C THR A 769 -63.94 23.45 -41.10
N SER A 770 -64.86 24.15 -40.42
CA SER A 770 -65.39 23.76 -39.12
C SER A 770 -66.60 22.85 -39.34
N THR A 771 -66.74 21.80 -38.54
CA THR A 771 -67.72 20.73 -38.73
C THR A 771 -69.06 20.99 -38.03
N ASP A 772 -69.04 21.65 -36.86
CA ASP A 772 -70.16 21.57 -35.91
C ASP A 772 -70.84 22.90 -35.54
N GLU A 773 -70.15 24.05 -35.60
CA GLU A 773 -70.74 25.32 -35.12
C GLU A 773 -70.64 26.50 -36.11
N ARG A 774 -69.43 26.97 -36.44
CA ARG A 774 -69.24 28.18 -37.26
C ARG A 774 -67.85 28.32 -37.87
N VAL A 775 -67.74 29.11 -38.95
CA VAL A 775 -66.51 29.76 -39.41
C VAL A 775 -66.82 31.25 -39.55
N ASP A 776 -66.03 32.11 -38.92
CA ASP A 776 -66.21 33.57 -38.96
C ASP A 776 -65.01 34.26 -39.63
N VAL A 777 -65.31 35.33 -40.37
CA VAL A 777 -64.33 36.27 -40.91
C VAL A 777 -64.73 37.66 -40.41
N LEU A 778 -63.82 38.36 -39.72
CA LEU A 778 -64.11 39.60 -39.01
C LEU A 778 -63.03 40.64 -39.35
N ALA A 779 -63.43 41.90 -39.56
CA ALA A 779 -62.51 43.02 -39.82
C ALA A 779 -63.05 44.32 -39.20
N GLN A 780 -62.16 45.23 -38.82
CA GLN A 780 -62.50 46.41 -38.01
C GLN A 780 -62.96 47.64 -38.82
N ASP A 781 -62.48 47.81 -40.05
CA ASP A 781 -62.90 48.90 -40.95
C ASP A 781 -63.89 48.42 -42.02
N ALA A 782 -63.53 47.34 -42.73
CA ALA A 782 -64.40 46.70 -43.71
C ALA A 782 -64.00 45.23 -43.97
N ILE A 783 -65.00 44.37 -44.22
CA ILE A 783 -64.80 43.11 -44.94
C ILE A 783 -65.20 43.37 -46.40
N VAL A 784 -64.24 43.21 -47.33
CA VAL A 784 -64.46 43.44 -48.76
C VAL A 784 -64.44 42.11 -49.51
N LEU A 785 -65.60 41.67 -49.99
CA LEU A 785 -65.74 40.55 -50.91
C LEU A 785 -65.90 41.11 -52.33
N GLN A 786 -64.82 41.17 -53.10
CA GLN A 786 -64.79 41.80 -54.43
C GLN A 786 -64.54 40.79 -55.55
N GLN A 787 -65.30 40.93 -56.64
CA GLN A 787 -65.25 40.09 -57.83
C GLN A 787 -65.42 40.98 -59.07
N GLY A 788 -64.29 41.39 -59.67
CA GLY A 788 -64.28 42.35 -60.78
C GLY A 788 -64.86 43.71 -60.35
N PRO A 789 -65.79 44.30 -61.14
CA PRO A 789 -66.49 45.54 -60.77
C PRO A 789 -67.65 45.30 -59.79
N ASN A 790 -67.89 44.07 -59.35
CA ASN A 790 -68.86 43.77 -58.29
C ASN A 790 -68.14 43.75 -56.95
N ARG A 791 -68.67 44.44 -55.94
CA ARG A 791 -68.03 44.56 -54.62
C ARG A 791 -69.08 44.57 -53.52
N ILE A 792 -68.95 43.63 -52.58
CA ILE A 792 -69.76 43.59 -51.36
C ILE A 792 -68.85 44.02 -50.22
N THR A 793 -69.07 45.24 -49.72
CA THR A 793 -68.34 45.82 -48.60
C THR A 793 -69.22 45.85 -47.37
N LEU A 794 -68.86 45.07 -46.35
CA LEU A 794 -69.44 45.12 -45.02
C LEU A 794 -68.62 46.15 -44.22
N LYS A 795 -69.11 47.39 -44.08
CA LYS A 795 -68.39 48.49 -43.43
C LYS A 795 -69.28 49.21 -42.43
N GLY A 796 -68.88 49.22 -41.16
CA GLY A 796 -69.69 49.78 -40.08
C GLY A 796 -71.04 49.06 -39.96
N GLY A 797 -72.14 49.80 -40.15
CA GLY A 797 -73.50 49.23 -40.20
C GLY A 797 -73.98 48.86 -41.62
N ASP A 798 -73.21 49.17 -42.66
CA ASP A 798 -73.66 49.12 -44.05
C ASP A 798 -73.20 47.85 -44.78
N ILE A 799 -74.11 47.26 -45.55
CA ILE A 799 -73.81 46.22 -46.55
C ILE A 799 -73.86 46.86 -47.93
N ILE A 800 -72.74 47.43 -48.35
CA ILE A 800 -72.62 48.17 -49.61
C ILE A 800 -72.42 47.16 -50.74
N VAL A 801 -73.44 46.97 -51.58
CA VAL A 801 -73.42 46.06 -52.74
C VAL A 801 -73.30 46.89 -54.03
N GLU A 802 -72.09 46.98 -54.55
CA GLU A 802 -71.75 47.68 -55.77
C GLU A 802 -71.79 46.69 -56.94
N THR A 803 -72.58 46.96 -57.98
CA THR A 803 -72.57 46.19 -59.23
C THR A 803 -73.02 47.05 -60.41
N PRO A 804 -72.34 46.99 -61.58
CA PRO A 804 -72.82 47.61 -62.82
C PRO A 804 -73.88 46.77 -63.55
N GLY A 805 -74.25 45.61 -63.00
CA GLY A 805 -75.18 44.66 -63.61
C GLY A 805 -76.62 44.77 -63.10
N ARG A 806 -77.51 43.92 -63.63
CA ARG A 806 -78.91 43.83 -63.18
C ARG A 806 -79.01 43.12 -61.84
N PHE A 807 -79.11 43.90 -60.76
CA PHE A 807 -79.59 43.41 -59.46
C PHE A 807 -81.04 42.90 -59.58
N ALA A 808 -81.36 41.75 -58.99
CA ALA A 808 -82.67 41.11 -59.15
C ALA A 808 -83.07 40.28 -57.91
N VAL A 809 -84.26 40.57 -57.37
CA VAL A 809 -84.88 39.88 -56.23
C VAL A 809 -86.31 39.47 -56.66
N LYS A 810 -86.80 38.30 -56.22
CA LYS A 810 -88.11 37.76 -56.62
C LYS A 810 -88.90 37.24 -55.41
N ALA A 811 -90.07 37.80 -55.12
CA ALA A 811 -91.03 37.25 -54.17
C ALA A 811 -92.48 37.66 -54.51
N GLY A 812 -93.47 36.95 -53.96
CA GLY A 812 -94.91 37.23 -54.16
C GLY A 812 -95.45 38.42 -53.34
N GLY A 813 -94.57 39.18 -52.68
CA GLY A 813 -94.90 40.34 -51.86
C GLY A 813 -93.61 40.94 -51.32
N HIS A 814 -93.46 42.25 -51.43
CA HIS A 814 -92.26 42.99 -51.03
C HIS A 814 -92.59 44.10 -50.02
N PRO A 815 -93.04 43.77 -48.79
CA PRO A 815 -92.89 44.71 -47.69
C PRO A 815 -91.40 45.05 -47.52
N PHE A 816 -91.13 46.31 -47.16
CA PHE A 816 -89.86 46.97 -46.80
C PHE A 816 -89.24 46.87 -45.37
N PRO A 817 -89.13 45.74 -44.64
CA PRO A 817 -88.01 45.45 -43.73
C PRO A 817 -86.76 46.34 -43.77
N GLY A 818 -86.26 46.66 -42.56
CA GLY A 818 -84.83 46.49 -42.24
C GLY A 818 -84.67 45.15 -41.50
N PRO A 819 -83.60 44.35 -41.71
CA PRO A 819 -83.55 42.99 -41.18
C PRO A 819 -83.60 42.87 -39.65
N ARG A 820 -84.46 41.97 -39.19
CA ARG A 820 -84.63 41.51 -37.81
C ARG A 820 -83.74 40.28 -37.58
N ALA A 821 -83.67 39.80 -36.33
CA ALA A 821 -83.27 38.43 -36.00
C ALA A 821 -84.07 37.38 -36.84
N THR A 822 -83.66 36.12 -36.98
CA THR A 822 -83.06 35.23 -35.96
C THR A 822 -82.37 34.00 -36.58
N SER A 823 -81.60 33.26 -35.76
CA SER A 823 -81.32 31.82 -35.84
C SER A 823 -80.73 31.25 -37.14
N VAL A 824 -79.43 30.92 -37.09
CA VAL A 824 -78.84 29.86 -37.93
C VAL A 824 -79.36 28.50 -37.45
N LYS A 825 -79.67 27.59 -38.38
CA LYS A 825 -79.77 26.15 -38.13
C LYS A 825 -78.82 25.43 -39.08
N LEU A 826 -77.97 24.57 -38.52
CA LEU A 826 -76.96 23.82 -39.26
C LEU A 826 -77.59 22.63 -40.01
N PRO A 827 -77.27 22.43 -41.31
CA PRO A 827 -77.43 21.14 -41.98
C PRO A 827 -76.31 20.18 -41.56
N ALA A 828 -76.61 18.89 -41.46
CA ALA A 828 -75.66 17.89 -40.97
C ALA A 828 -74.56 17.52 -41.98
N LEU A 829 -73.43 17.06 -41.44
CA LEU A 829 -72.34 16.42 -42.18
C LEU A 829 -72.81 15.09 -42.80
N PRO A 830 -72.33 14.71 -44.01
CA PRO A 830 -72.54 13.37 -44.54
C PRO A 830 -71.77 12.33 -43.72
N VAL A 831 -72.50 11.35 -43.16
CA VAL A 831 -71.92 10.20 -42.44
C VAL A 831 -71.49 9.12 -43.44
N LEU A 832 -70.55 8.26 -43.03
CA LEU A 832 -70.17 7.03 -43.74
C LEU A 832 -71.41 6.16 -44.06
N PRO A 833 -71.50 5.54 -45.26
CA PRO A 833 -72.61 4.65 -45.58
C PRO A 833 -72.45 3.25 -44.98
N GLN A 834 -73.44 2.83 -44.18
CA GLN A 834 -73.77 1.43 -43.93
C GLN A 834 -75.31 1.29 -43.90
N GLY A 835 -75.87 0.34 -44.66
CA GLY A 835 -77.30 0.00 -44.61
C GLY A 835 -77.91 -0.47 -45.93
N ASP A 836 -78.22 -1.77 -46.02
CA ASP A 836 -79.30 -2.36 -46.84
C ASP A 836 -80.68 -2.11 -46.15
N PRO A 837 -81.87 -2.59 -46.63
CA PRO A 837 -82.22 -3.35 -47.86
C PRO A 837 -83.50 -2.84 -48.61
N CYS A 838 -84.07 -3.67 -49.51
CA CYS A 838 -85.43 -3.63 -50.12
C CYS A 838 -85.71 -2.59 -51.24
N ASP A 839 -86.52 -2.85 -52.29
CA ASP A 839 -87.16 -4.11 -52.75
C ASP A 839 -87.57 -4.11 -54.25
N PHE A 840 -87.57 -5.31 -54.88
CA PHE A 840 -88.55 -5.89 -55.85
C PHE A 840 -89.42 -4.98 -56.77
N LEU A 841 -89.63 -5.13 -58.09
CA LEU A 841 -89.59 -6.21 -59.13
C LEU A 841 -89.42 -5.56 -60.58
N VAL A 842 -89.69 -6.11 -61.80
CA VAL A 842 -90.21 -7.38 -62.39
C VAL A 842 -89.76 -7.55 -63.88
N GLN A 843 -89.55 -8.79 -64.39
CA GLN A 843 -89.52 -9.27 -65.82
C GLN A 843 -88.70 -8.51 -66.92
N ALA A 844 -88.21 -9.11 -68.03
CA ALA A 844 -87.94 -10.52 -68.40
C ALA A 844 -86.94 -10.60 -69.59
N LEU A 845 -86.38 -11.80 -69.79
CA LEU A 845 -85.44 -12.29 -70.83
C LEU A 845 -85.35 -11.57 -72.19
N ALA A 846 -84.12 -11.19 -72.57
CA ALA A 846 -83.63 -11.10 -73.97
C ALA A 846 -82.11 -11.43 -74.00
N ALA A 847 -81.56 -11.90 -75.12
CA ALA A 847 -80.21 -12.47 -75.19
C ALA A 847 -79.25 -11.78 -76.18
N SER A 848 -78.06 -11.40 -75.70
CA SER A 848 -76.87 -10.96 -76.47
C SER A 848 -76.99 -9.69 -77.33
N PRO A 849 -75.88 -9.12 -77.86
CA PRO A 849 -74.46 -9.40 -77.59
C PRO A 849 -73.61 -8.16 -77.22
N ALA A 850 -72.36 -8.42 -76.83
CA ALA A 850 -71.15 -7.58 -76.99
C ALA A 850 -71.05 -6.18 -76.31
N GLY A 851 -69.94 -5.99 -75.58
CA GLY A 851 -69.45 -4.68 -75.12
C GLY A 851 -68.24 -4.84 -74.19
N ARG A 852 -67.11 -4.17 -74.48
CA ARG A 852 -65.92 -4.19 -73.60
C ARG A 852 -66.09 -3.21 -72.45
N GLY A 853 -65.89 -3.65 -71.21
CA GLY A 853 -65.83 -2.80 -70.02
C GLY A 853 -65.26 -3.55 -68.82
N ALA A 854 -64.24 -2.98 -68.18
CA ALA A 854 -63.48 -3.58 -67.08
C ALA A 854 -63.17 -2.46 -66.05
N VAL A 855 -62.93 -2.68 -64.75
CA VAL A 855 -62.88 -3.88 -63.90
C VAL A 855 -63.68 -3.56 -62.61
N ALA A 856 -64.14 -4.56 -61.85
CA ALA A 856 -64.65 -4.37 -60.50
C ALA A 856 -64.17 -5.46 -59.53
N ALA A 857 -64.46 -5.22 -58.24
CA ALA A 857 -64.31 -6.08 -57.06
C ALA A 857 -62.98 -6.01 -56.29
N GLY A 858 -63.12 -6.09 -54.97
CA GLY A 858 -62.08 -6.45 -54.03
C GLY A 858 -62.66 -7.38 -52.96
N GLY A 859 -61.83 -7.80 -52.00
CA GLY A 859 -62.28 -8.49 -50.79
C GLY A 859 -61.82 -9.95 -50.65
N SER A 860 -61.48 -10.29 -49.41
CA SER A 860 -61.29 -11.62 -48.84
C SER A 860 -59.93 -12.34 -49.01
N LEU A 861 -59.47 -12.82 -47.85
CA LEU A 861 -58.54 -13.94 -47.61
C LEU A 861 -57.08 -13.83 -48.08
N ALA A 862 -56.27 -14.71 -47.50
CA ALA A 862 -54.82 -14.67 -47.52
C ALA A 862 -54.19 -15.94 -48.10
N GLY A 863 -53.02 -15.77 -48.70
CA GLY A 863 -52.00 -16.82 -48.78
C GLY A 863 -52.00 -17.71 -50.02
N ALA A 864 -50.85 -18.37 -50.20
CA ALA A 864 -50.48 -19.27 -51.29
C ALA A 864 -50.41 -18.63 -52.71
N ALA A 865 -49.23 -18.75 -53.31
CA ALA A 865 -48.95 -18.33 -54.68
C ALA A 865 -48.91 -19.54 -55.64
N SER A 866 -48.45 -19.30 -56.88
CA SER A 866 -48.18 -20.28 -57.95
C SER A 866 -49.42 -20.78 -58.72
N SER A 867 -49.39 -20.99 -60.04
CA SER A 867 -48.35 -20.67 -61.05
C SER A 867 -48.90 -20.85 -62.50
N ILE A 868 -47.97 -20.81 -63.48
CA ILE A 868 -48.10 -21.27 -64.88
C ILE A 868 -48.56 -20.22 -65.90
N ALA A 869 -47.59 -19.45 -66.36
CA ALA A 869 -47.23 -19.32 -67.78
C ALA A 869 -45.70 -19.12 -67.87
N GLY A 870 -44.98 -19.44 -68.95
CA GLY A 870 -45.45 -19.98 -70.22
C GLY A 870 -44.38 -20.05 -71.31
N THR A 871 -43.13 -20.37 -70.95
CA THR A 871 -42.04 -20.92 -71.81
C THR A 871 -41.66 -20.22 -73.14
N THR A 872 -40.42 -19.71 -73.20
CA THR A 872 -39.48 -19.92 -74.34
C THR A 872 -38.02 -19.98 -73.81
N LEU A 873 -37.18 -20.81 -74.45
CA LEU A 873 -35.75 -21.09 -74.17
C LEU A 873 -34.88 -20.64 -75.37
N PRO A 874 -33.52 -20.69 -75.36
CA PRO A 874 -32.55 -21.17 -74.36
C PRO A 874 -31.61 -20.00 -73.86
N THR A 875 -30.35 -20.08 -73.41
CA THR A 875 -29.27 -21.11 -73.33
C THR A 875 -28.20 -20.75 -72.28
N ALA A 876 -27.54 -21.76 -71.68
CA ALA A 876 -26.20 -21.76 -70.99
C ALA A 876 -25.88 -20.71 -69.88
N GLY A 877 -25.21 -21.05 -68.76
CA GLY A 877 -24.80 -22.37 -68.23
C GLY A 877 -23.89 -22.27 -66.96
N GLY A 878 -23.99 -23.25 -66.03
CA GLY A 878 -23.23 -23.36 -64.75
C GLY A 878 -23.94 -22.72 -63.53
N ALA A 879 -24.36 -23.37 -62.43
CA ALA A 879 -23.89 -24.50 -61.57
C ALA A 879 -22.85 -24.06 -60.50
N VAL A 880 -22.91 -24.40 -59.19
CA VAL A 880 -23.75 -25.27 -58.29
C VAL A 880 -23.87 -24.58 -56.89
N GLY A 881 -24.61 -24.96 -55.82
CA GLY A 881 -25.52 -26.06 -55.40
C GLY A 881 -26.19 -25.66 -54.03
N ALA A 882 -27.38 -26.14 -53.60
CA ALA A 882 -27.70 -27.41 -52.87
C ALA A 882 -27.02 -27.59 -51.47
N ALA A 883 -27.62 -28.04 -50.34
CA ALA A 883 -28.97 -28.45 -49.88
C ALA A 883 -28.89 -28.74 -48.33
N GLN A 884 -29.87 -29.00 -47.43
CA GLN A 884 -31.35 -29.00 -47.32
C GLN A 884 -31.76 -29.09 -45.79
N ALA A 885 -32.91 -29.67 -45.38
CA ALA A 885 -34.07 -28.96 -44.80
C ALA A 885 -35.00 -29.91 -43.95
N PHE A 886 -36.18 -29.43 -43.49
CA PHE A 886 -37.35 -30.18 -42.91
C PHE A 886 -37.29 -30.69 -41.42
N PHE A 887 -38.35 -30.72 -40.57
CA PHE A 887 -39.67 -30.01 -40.52
C PHE A 887 -40.47 -30.25 -39.19
N ARG A 888 -41.55 -29.45 -38.97
CA ARG A 888 -42.78 -29.69 -38.14
C ARG A 888 -42.82 -29.32 -36.63
N ALA A 889 -44.05 -29.19 -36.10
CA ALA A 889 -44.51 -28.55 -34.83
C ALA A 889 -45.71 -29.37 -34.22
N PRO A 890 -46.61 -28.91 -33.29
CA PRO A 890 -46.72 -27.66 -32.48
C PRO A 890 -47.13 -27.89 -30.97
N GLY A 891 -47.36 -26.82 -30.18
CA GLY A 891 -48.17 -26.89 -28.93
C GLY A 891 -47.86 -25.88 -27.79
N GLN A 892 -48.91 -25.40 -27.10
CA GLN A 892 -48.90 -24.58 -25.86
C GLN A 892 -49.46 -25.42 -24.68
N PRO A 893 -49.54 -24.91 -23.41
CA PRO A 893 -48.61 -24.10 -22.61
C PRO A 893 -48.39 -24.73 -21.19
N LEU A 894 -47.56 -24.12 -20.31
CA LEU A 894 -47.54 -24.44 -18.86
C LEU A 894 -47.33 -23.20 -17.96
N PRO A 895 -47.74 -23.24 -16.67
CA PRO A 895 -47.92 -22.05 -15.82
C PRO A 895 -46.81 -21.82 -14.77
N ALA A 896 -46.90 -20.69 -14.05
CA ALA A 896 -46.22 -20.51 -12.76
C ALA A 896 -46.83 -21.41 -11.67
N PRO A 897 -46.07 -21.75 -10.61
CA PRO A 897 -46.50 -21.27 -9.29
C PRO A 897 -45.35 -20.81 -8.37
N SER A 898 -45.74 -20.44 -7.16
CA SER A 898 -45.00 -19.72 -6.11
C SER A 898 -44.00 -20.52 -5.28
N VAL A 899 -42.89 -19.85 -4.94
CA VAL A 899 -42.34 -19.64 -3.57
C VAL A 899 -42.49 -20.76 -2.51
N ALA A 900 -41.34 -21.25 -2.06
CA ALA A 900 -41.02 -21.39 -0.62
C ALA A 900 -39.68 -20.66 -0.39
N ALA A 901 -39.45 -19.74 0.57
CA ALA A 901 -39.90 -19.52 1.96
C ALA A 901 -38.93 -20.08 3.02
N SER A 902 -38.04 -19.19 3.48
CA SER A 902 -37.44 -19.07 4.83
C SER A 902 -36.83 -20.28 5.56
N THR A 903 -35.54 -20.18 5.92
CA THR A 903 -35.00 -19.90 7.30
C THR A 903 -33.49 -19.65 7.15
N ALA A 904 -32.79 -18.63 7.69
CA ALA A 904 -32.88 -17.75 8.87
C ALA A 904 -31.90 -18.16 10.01
N ALA A 905 -31.15 -17.17 10.53
CA ALA A 905 -30.06 -17.27 11.53
C ALA A 905 -28.78 -18.01 11.02
N GLU A 906 -27.55 -17.78 11.50
CA GLU A 906 -26.98 -16.84 12.50
C GLU A 906 -25.77 -16.06 11.91
N GLY A 907 -25.04 -15.24 12.69
CA GLY A 907 -23.76 -14.66 12.23
C GLY A 907 -22.98 -13.86 13.28
N ARG A 908 -21.67 -13.65 13.04
CA ARG A 908 -20.77 -12.67 13.75
C ARG A 908 -19.43 -12.46 13.00
N SER A 909 -18.86 -11.25 13.15
CA SER A 909 -17.46 -10.75 12.98
C SER A 909 -16.32 -11.73 12.64
N GLY A 910 -15.24 -11.39 11.93
CA GLY A 910 -14.63 -10.12 11.43
C GLY A 910 -13.25 -10.45 10.77
N PRO A 911 -12.21 -9.57 10.65
CA PRO A 911 -12.08 -8.15 11.02
C PRO A 911 -11.64 -7.21 9.83
N SER A 912 -11.38 -5.93 10.11
CA SER A 912 -11.09 -4.87 9.11
C SER A 912 -9.83 -4.04 9.44
N LEU A 913 -9.15 -3.51 8.41
CA LEU A 913 -8.09 -2.48 8.48
C LEU A 913 -8.23 -1.54 7.26
N GLY A 914 -7.69 -0.31 7.23
CA GLY A 914 -6.87 0.35 8.26
C GLY A 914 -6.73 1.88 8.16
N TYR A 915 -7.44 2.55 7.24
CA TYR A 915 -7.63 4.01 7.26
C TYR A 915 -9.10 4.34 7.00
N SER A 916 -9.66 5.22 7.81
CA SER A 916 -11.07 5.58 7.73
C SER A 916 -11.32 6.63 6.65
N THR A 917 -12.09 6.27 5.62
CA THR A 917 -13.14 7.19 5.17
C THR A 917 -13.96 7.57 6.40
N PRO A 918 -14.13 8.86 6.75
CA PRO A 918 -15.02 9.23 7.85
C PRO A 918 -16.40 8.62 7.56
N PRO A 919 -17.00 7.90 8.53
CA PRO A 919 -18.17 7.07 8.26
C PRO A 919 -19.28 7.93 7.63
N PRO A 920 -19.97 7.41 6.60
CA PRO A 920 -21.00 8.18 5.94
C PRO A 920 -22.06 8.56 6.97
N VAL A 921 -22.54 9.80 6.90
CA VAL A 921 -23.53 10.37 7.82
C VAL A 921 -24.92 9.70 7.69
N SER A 922 -25.01 8.68 6.83
CA SER A 922 -26.16 7.81 6.65
C SER A 922 -25.79 6.60 5.79
N SER A 923 -26.46 5.46 6.03
CA SER A 923 -26.58 4.40 5.03
C SER A 923 -27.47 4.78 3.84
N GLU A 924 -28.34 5.78 3.96
CA GLU A 924 -29.13 6.33 2.83
C GLU A 924 -28.22 6.99 1.77
N LEU A 925 -27.05 7.49 2.20
CA LEU A 925 -25.99 8.04 1.34
C LEU A 925 -25.14 6.95 0.65
N GLU A 926 -25.44 5.67 0.85
CA GLU A 926 -24.69 4.59 0.21
C GLU A 926 -25.38 4.04 -1.04
N GLY A 927 -26.71 4.14 -1.11
CA GLY A 927 -27.54 3.72 -2.25
C GLY A 927 -28.24 2.37 -2.04
N MET A 928 -29.58 2.37 -2.17
CA MET A 928 -30.52 1.25 -2.00
C MET A 928 -30.43 0.44 -0.67
N PRO A 929 -31.43 0.54 0.22
CA PRO A 929 -31.50 -0.33 1.40
C PRO A 929 -31.92 -1.77 1.04
N LYS A 930 -31.33 -2.76 1.72
CA LYS A 930 -31.89 -4.13 1.74
C LYS A 930 -33.26 -4.11 2.44
N LYS A 931 -34.27 -4.76 1.86
CA LYS A 931 -35.62 -4.85 2.46
C LYS A 931 -35.56 -5.49 3.86
N GLY A 932 -35.94 -4.72 4.89
CA GLY A 932 -36.27 -5.27 6.19
C GLY A 932 -37.59 -6.05 6.18
N PRO A 933 -37.82 -6.98 7.12
CA PRO A 933 -39.07 -7.72 7.23
C PRO A 933 -40.23 -6.83 7.69
N ALA A 934 -41.44 -7.12 7.23
CA ALA A 934 -42.64 -6.38 7.62
C ALA A 934 -43.07 -6.70 9.06
N ALA A 935 -43.30 -5.66 9.86
CA ALA A 935 -43.84 -5.78 11.22
C ALA A 935 -45.39 -5.76 11.24
N GLN A 936 -45.98 -6.40 12.25
CA GLN A 936 -47.44 -6.53 12.37
C GLN A 936 -48.12 -5.23 12.80
N SER A 937 -49.39 -5.08 12.42
CA SER A 937 -50.18 -3.86 12.62
C SER A 937 -50.62 -3.66 14.08
N GLY A 938 -50.13 -2.59 14.71
CA GLY A 938 -50.61 -2.06 15.99
C GLY A 938 -50.46 -0.53 16.04
N PRO A 939 -51.16 0.17 16.95
CA PRO A 939 -51.08 1.63 17.08
C PRO A 939 -49.69 2.12 17.50
N CYS A 940 -49.24 3.25 16.96
CA CYS A 940 -47.91 3.83 17.23
C CYS A 940 -47.84 4.47 18.63
N ASN A 941 -47.64 3.66 19.68
CA ASN A 941 -47.40 4.12 21.05
C ASN A 941 -45.91 4.42 21.30
N LEU A 942 -45.25 5.13 20.38
CA LEU A 942 -43.80 5.34 20.40
C LEU A 942 -43.39 6.44 21.39
N HIS A 943 -43.09 6.07 22.63
CA HIS A 943 -42.61 7.01 23.66
C HIS A 943 -41.08 7.07 23.69
N VAL A 944 -40.50 8.12 23.10
CA VAL A 944 -39.07 8.44 23.22
C VAL A 944 -38.90 9.38 24.43
N PRO A 945 -38.02 9.08 25.41
CA PRO A 945 -37.74 9.96 26.55
C PRO A 945 -36.94 11.21 26.13
N ALA A 946 -36.77 12.17 27.03
CA ALA A 946 -35.91 13.32 26.76
C ALA A 946 -34.43 12.89 26.69
N ILE A 947 -33.73 13.28 25.63
CA ILE A 947 -32.32 12.92 25.37
C ILE A 947 -31.56 14.21 25.13
N LYS A 948 -30.38 14.39 25.74
CA LYS A 948 -29.48 15.53 25.48
C LYS A 948 -28.02 15.06 25.46
N LYS A 949 -27.23 15.62 24.56
CA LYS A 949 -25.76 15.56 24.55
C LYS A 949 -25.22 16.97 24.36
N GLU A 950 -24.37 17.42 25.28
CA GLU A 950 -23.60 18.65 25.10
C GLU A 950 -22.31 18.33 24.33
N GLU A 951 -21.81 19.26 23.52
CA GLU A 951 -20.59 19.07 22.71
C GLU A 951 -20.59 17.77 21.87
N HIS A 952 -21.65 17.57 21.09
CA HIS A 952 -21.63 16.63 19.99
C HIS A 952 -20.79 17.19 18.83
N THR A 953 -19.56 16.71 18.71
CA THR A 953 -18.79 16.82 17.47
C THR A 953 -19.30 15.81 16.43
N ILE A 954 -19.40 16.23 15.17
CA ILE A 954 -19.72 15.39 14.01
C ILE A 954 -18.74 15.67 12.86
N SER A 955 -18.46 14.66 12.04
CA SER A 955 -17.80 14.81 10.73
C SER A 955 -18.82 14.52 9.63
N MET A 956 -18.86 15.34 8.59
CA MET A 956 -19.77 15.16 7.45
C MET A 956 -19.15 14.37 6.29
N GLY A 957 -18.28 13.39 6.58
CA GLY A 957 -17.86 12.39 5.59
C GLY A 957 -17.00 12.90 4.41
N SER A 958 -16.50 14.13 4.45
CA SER A 958 -15.63 14.70 3.40
C SER A 958 -14.23 14.08 3.39
N ALA A 959 -13.48 14.28 2.30
CA ALA A 959 -12.12 13.76 2.15
C ALA A 959 -11.13 14.78 1.54
N ASP A 960 -9.83 14.54 1.75
CA ASP A 960 -8.74 15.30 1.14
C ASP A 960 -8.53 14.86 -0.33
N TYR A 961 -8.33 15.84 -1.22
CA TYR A 961 -8.26 15.59 -2.66
C TYR A 961 -7.44 16.64 -3.43
N TYR A 962 -6.90 16.29 -4.60
CA TYR A 962 -6.33 17.23 -5.56
C TYR A 962 -7.45 17.90 -6.36
N GLN A 963 -7.47 19.24 -6.39
CA GLN A 963 -8.46 20.03 -7.11
C GLN A 963 -8.57 19.58 -8.58
N THR A 964 -9.77 19.35 -9.07
CA THR A 964 -10.00 18.96 -10.47
C THR A 964 -10.54 20.08 -11.34
N ASP A 965 -10.42 19.92 -12.65
CA ASP A 965 -11.21 20.64 -13.65
C ASP A 965 -12.60 20.00 -13.85
N GLU A 966 -13.37 20.54 -14.80
CA GLU A 966 -14.71 20.06 -15.19
C GLU A 966 -14.69 18.68 -15.88
N SER A 967 -13.50 18.15 -16.19
CA SER A 967 -13.25 16.85 -16.82
C SER A 967 -12.60 15.82 -15.87
N GLY A 968 -12.43 16.17 -14.59
CA GLY A 968 -11.85 15.30 -13.56
C GLY A 968 -10.32 15.16 -13.64
N ASN A 969 -9.61 16.09 -14.30
CA ASN A 969 -8.15 16.13 -14.32
C ASN A 969 -7.62 17.07 -13.22
N PRO A 970 -6.45 16.81 -12.61
CA PRO A 970 -5.89 17.71 -11.61
C PRO A 970 -5.58 19.11 -12.19
N ARG A 971 -6.16 20.15 -11.59
CA ARG A 971 -5.75 21.54 -11.84
C ARG A 971 -4.35 21.75 -11.26
N LEU A 972 -3.46 22.23 -12.12
CA LEU A 972 -2.09 22.58 -11.73
C LEU A 972 -2.05 24.02 -11.21
N LYS A 973 -1.40 24.21 -10.06
CA LYS A 973 -1.00 25.50 -9.52
C LYS A 973 0.53 25.49 -9.40
N ASP A 974 1.19 26.50 -9.95
CA ASP A 974 2.66 26.61 -9.99
C ASP A 974 3.35 25.33 -10.55
N GLY A 975 2.71 24.70 -11.54
CA GLY A 975 3.16 23.48 -12.21
C GLY A 975 2.91 22.16 -11.45
N LYS A 976 2.22 22.18 -10.30
CA LYS A 976 1.94 20.99 -9.47
C LYS A 976 0.44 20.81 -9.19
N PRO A 977 -0.07 19.58 -9.03
CA PRO A 977 -1.46 19.35 -8.62
C PRO A 977 -1.79 20.06 -7.30
N ASN A 978 -2.86 20.86 -7.28
CA ASN A 978 -3.26 21.63 -6.10
C ASN A 978 -3.96 20.73 -5.06
N TRP A 979 -3.31 20.44 -3.93
CA TRP A 979 -3.87 19.61 -2.86
C TRP A 979 -4.82 20.41 -1.96
N LEU A 980 -5.97 19.82 -1.63
CA LEU A 980 -7.03 20.42 -0.81
C LEU A 980 -7.32 19.51 0.40
N GLN A 981 -7.34 20.10 1.59
CA GLN A 981 -7.54 19.39 2.86
C GLN A 981 -8.94 19.68 3.41
N TYR A 982 -9.79 18.64 3.44
CA TYR A 982 -11.21 18.72 3.81
C TYR A 982 -11.72 17.49 4.60
N ALA A 983 -10.90 16.46 4.82
CA ALA A 983 -11.25 15.30 5.66
C ALA A 983 -11.52 15.67 7.13
N ALA A 984 -10.98 16.79 7.59
CA ALA A 984 -11.18 17.34 8.93
C ALA A 984 -12.41 18.26 9.06
N SER A 985 -13.31 18.32 8.06
CA SER A 985 -14.53 19.14 8.17
C SER A 985 -15.45 18.56 9.25
N THR A 986 -15.56 19.29 10.36
CA THR A 986 -16.28 18.89 11.57
C THR A 986 -16.97 20.07 12.23
N GLY A 987 -18.18 19.84 12.75
CA GLY A 987 -18.92 20.80 13.55
C GLY A 987 -19.13 20.29 14.97
N THR A 988 -19.28 21.18 15.95
CA THR A 988 -19.54 20.83 17.35
C THR A 988 -20.66 21.69 17.90
N TYR A 989 -21.68 21.05 18.48
CA TYR A 989 -22.88 21.70 18.99
C TYR A 989 -23.49 20.92 20.15
N ASP A 990 -24.35 21.56 20.94
CA ASP A 990 -25.24 20.81 21.84
C ASP A 990 -26.41 20.24 21.01
N ILE A 991 -26.90 19.04 21.32
CA ILE A 991 -28.08 18.45 20.67
C ILE A 991 -29.02 17.82 21.70
N GLY A 992 -30.33 17.94 21.50
CA GLY A 992 -31.31 17.29 22.37
C GLY A 992 -32.71 17.18 21.81
N TYR A 993 -33.40 16.10 22.18
CA TYR A 993 -34.78 15.81 21.84
C TYR A 993 -35.71 16.13 23.01
N ALA A 994 -36.74 16.93 22.73
CA ALA A 994 -37.81 17.29 23.64
C ALA A 994 -39.11 16.51 23.28
N PRO A 995 -39.54 15.53 24.10
CA PRO A 995 -40.74 14.73 23.80
C PRO A 995 -42.02 15.56 23.77
N ALA A 996 -42.14 16.54 24.67
CA ALA A 996 -43.33 17.39 24.81
C ALA A 996 -43.63 18.25 23.56
N THR A 997 -42.66 18.46 22.68
CA THR A 997 -42.81 19.19 21.41
C THR A 997 -42.40 18.35 20.19
N ALA A 998 -42.11 17.06 20.40
CA ALA A 998 -41.52 16.15 19.42
C ALA A 998 -40.42 16.81 18.55
N THR A 999 -39.52 17.57 19.17
CA THR A 999 -38.50 18.37 18.44
C THR A 999 -37.09 17.95 18.85
N LEU A 1000 -36.26 17.65 17.87
CA LEU A 1000 -34.81 17.49 17.99
C LEU A 1000 -34.14 18.83 17.65
N THR A 1001 -33.59 19.50 18.66
CA THR A 1001 -32.87 20.77 18.52
C THR A 1001 -31.37 20.53 18.56
N ALA A 1002 -30.64 21.10 17.60
CA ALA A 1002 -29.19 21.26 17.64
C ALA A 1002 -28.83 22.75 17.81
N THR A 1003 -27.99 23.09 18.79
CA THR A 1003 -27.69 24.47 19.20
C THR A 1003 -26.19 24.73 19.19
N VAL A 1004 -25.75 25.65 18.33
CA VAL A 1004 -24.36 26.18 18.32
C VAL A 1004 -24.29 27.43 19.18
N ARG A 1005 -23.28 27.52 20.06
CA ARG A 1005 -22.93 28.73 20.81
C ARG A 1005 -21.75 29.43 20.15
N ILE A 1006 -21.96 30.67 19.71
CA ILE A 1006 -20.96 31.46 18.99
C ILE A 1006 -20.53 32.63 19.86
N LYS A 1007 -19.25 32.69 20.21
CA LYS A 1007 -18.67 33.83 20.92
C LYS A 1007 -18.28 34.92 19.90
N VAL A 1008 -18.90 36.09 20.01
CA VAL A 1008 -18.80 37.15 19.00
C VAL A 1008 -17.88 38.28 19.48
N HIS A 1009 -16.73 38.43 18.82
CA HIS A 1009 -15.84 39.57 18.96
C HIS A 1009 -16.21 40.64 17.94
N LEU A 1010 -16.74 41.78 18.35
CA LEU A 1010 -17.00 42.88 17.41
C LEU A 1010 -15.65 43.49 17.00
N LYS A 1011 -15.37 43.52 15.70
CA LYS A 1011 -14.14 44.12 15.14
C LYS A 1011 -14.48 45.23 14.16
N ASP A 1012 -13.51 46.09 13.90
CA ASP A 1012 -13.42 46.97 12.73
C ASP A 1012 -12.09 46.72 12.01
N GLN A 1013 -12.04 47.09 10.74
CA GLN A 1013 -10.82 47.04 9.92
C GLN A 1013 -10.60 48.40 9.25
N TYR A 1014 -9.39 48.96 9.36
CA TYR A 1014 -9.08 50.29 8.86
C TYR A 1014 -7.85 50.28 7.94
N TRP A 1015 -7.89 51.06 6.86
CA TRP A 1015 -6.67 51.45 6.12
C TRP A 1015 -5.90 52.50 6.93
N ILE A 1016 -4.58 52.37 6.94
CA ILE A 1016 -3.64 53.27 7.61
C ILE A 1016 -2.58 53.72 6.62
N ASN A 1017 -2.33 55.03 6.55
CA ASN A 1017 -1.19 55.62 5.84
C ASN A 1017 -0.25 56.26 6.87
N GLN A 1018 1.03 55.88 6.88
CA GLN A 1018 2.07 56.43 7.78
C GLN A 1018 1.60 56.58 9.26
N GLY A 1019 0.89 55.59 9.78
CA GLY A 1019 0.37 55.56 11.16
C GLY A 1019 -0.94 56.30 11.41
N ARG A 1020 -1.52 57.00 10.42
CA ARG A 1020 -2.84 57.64 10.51
C ARG A 1020 -3.92 56.81 9.81
N VAL A 1021 -5.07 56.62 10.47
CA VAL A 1021 -6.25 55.97 9.89
C VAL A 1021 -6.81 56.83 8.75
N HIS A 1022 -7.18 56.18 7.65
CA HIS A 1022 -7.85 56.80 6.52
C HIS A 1022 -9.31 57.12 6.89
N MET A 1023 -9.67 58.40 6.83
CA MET A 1023 -11.01 58.89 7.17
C MET A 1023 -11.88 58.99 5.92
N ASP A 1024 -13.19 58.80 6.08
CA ASP A 1024 -14.18 59.05 5.04
C ASP A 1024 -14.23 60.57 4.73
N PRO A 1025 -13.94 61.01 3.49
CA PRO A 1025 -13.94 62.43 3.13
C PRO A 1025 -15.29 63.13 3.31
N SER A 1026 -16.40 62.38 3.34
CA SER A 1026 -17.75 62.91 3.44
C SER A 1026 -18.27 63.04 4.89
N THR A 1027 -17.75 62.26 5.83
CA THR A 1027 -18.20 62.27 7.24
C THR A 1027 -17.11 62.62 8.25
N GLY A 1028 -15.85 62.69 7.84
CA GLY A 1028 -14.70 63.00 8.71
C GLY A 1028 -14.39 61.92 9.77
N LYS A 1029 -15.04 60.76 9.70
CA LYS A 1029 -14.90 59.64 10.62
C LYS A 1029 -14.06 58.51 10.02
N PRO A 1030 -13.42 57.66 10.84
CA PRO A 1030 -12.81 56.44 10.35
C PRO A 1030 -13.93 55.50 9.86
N PHE A 1031 -13.82 55.00 8.64
CA PHE A 1031 -14.79 54.03 8.10
C PHE A 1031 -14.18 52.63 8.11
N SER A 1032 -14.90 51.64 8.65
CA SER A 1032 -14.42 50.26 8.56
C SER A 1032 -14.49 49.81 7.09
N VAL A 1033 -13.33 49.49 6.53
CA VAL A 1033 -13.23 48.79 5.24
C VAL A 1033 -13.70 47.34 5.42
N PRO A 1034 -14.14 46.66 4.35
CA PRO A 1034 -14.55 45.27 4.45
C PRO A 1034 -13.38 44.34 4.75
N TYR A 1035 -13.61 43.32 5.58
CA TYR A 1035 -12.71 42.17 5.66
C TYR A 1035 -12.59 41.50 4.27
N ASN A 1036 -11.37 41.05 3.91
CA ASN A 1036 -10.96 40.60 2.56
C ASN A 1036 -11.06 41.68 1.45
N SER A 1037 -10.69 42.93 1.76
CA SER A 1037 -10.51 43.99 0.74
C SER A 1037 -9.16 43.86 0.02
N ASP A 1038 -9.13 43.18 -1.13
CA ASP A 1038 -7.91 42.85 -1.90
C ASP A 1038 -7.20 44.06 -2.57
N GLY A 1039 -7.72 45.28 -2.39
CA GLY A 1039 -7.25 46.49 -3.05
C GLY A 1039 -5.93 47.05 -2.50
N ILE A 1040 -4.81 46.73 -3.15
CA ILE A 1040 -3.57 47.51 -3.01
C ILE A 1040 -3.78 48.91 -3.61
N ARG A 1041 -3.56 49.93 -2.79
CA ARG A 1041 -3.19 51.29 -3.23
C ARG A 1041 -1.88 51.66 -2.56
N ASP A 1042 -0.99 52.30 -3.30
CA ASP A 1042 0.39 52.56 -2.88
C ASP A 1042 0.48 53.19 -1.47
N GLY A 1043 1.17 52.50 -0.55
CA GLY A 1043 1.47 53.00 0.79
C GLY A 1043 0.41 52.78 1.88
N LEU A 1044 -0.72 52.11 1.60
CA LEU A 1044 -1.73 51.78 2.63
C LEU A 1044 -1.48 50.40 3.26
N ILE A 1045 -1.56 50.33 4.60
CA ILE A 1045 -1.57 49.07 5.35
C ILE A 1045 -2.93 48.86 6.05
N ILE A 1046 -3.37 47.61 6.16
CA ILE A 1046 -4.61 47.24 6.85
C ILE A 1046 -4.33 46.97 8.33
N ARG A 1047 -5.20 47.44 9.24
CA ARG A 1047 -5.18 47.08 10.66
C ARG A 1047 -6.60 46.75 11.16
N VAL A 1048 -6.73 45.60 11.81
CA VAL A 1048 -7.93 45.21 12.58
C VAL A 1048 -7.83 45.73 14.01
N VAL A 1049 -8.95 46.17 14.57
CA VAL A 1049 -9.10 46.61 15.97
C VAL A 1049 -10.44 46.14 16.54
N ASP A 1050 -10.56 46.15 17.87
CA ASP A 1050 -11.81 45.87 18.57
C ASP A 1050 -12.81 47.02 18.43
N ARG A 1051 -14.05 46.69 18.08
CA ARG A 1051 -15.18 47.63 17.94
C ARG A 1051 -15.99 47.65 19.23
N PRO A 1052 -16.14 48.79 19.92
CA PRO A 1052 -16.86 48.84 21.19
C PRO A 1052 -18.36 48.60 21.00
N GLY A 1053 -18.89 47.52 21.59
CA GLY A 1053 -20.32 47.22 21.55
C GLY A 1053 -20.69 45.91 22.28
N GLY A 1054 -22.00 45.75 22.54
CA GLY A 1054 -22.59 44.53 23.09
C GLY A 1054 -23.54 43.85 22.09
N LEU A 1055 -23.88 42.59 22.35
CA LEU A 1055 -24.73 41.76 21.46
C LEU A 1055 -26.09 42.36 21.08
N ALA A 1056 -26.61 43.32 21.84
CA ALA A 1056 -27.83 44.06 21.49
C ALA A 1056 -27.77 44.71 20.09
N ALA A 1057 -26.58 45.14 19.66
CA ALA A 1057 -26.34 45.72 18.33
C ALA A 1057 -26.60 44.72 17.19
N VAL A 1058 -26.54 43.41 17.46
CA VAL A 1058 -26.70 42.33 16.47
C VAL A 1058 -27.93 41.45 16.78
N SER A 1059 -28.93 42.02 17.45
CA SER A 1059 -30.16 41.31 17.86
C SER A 1059 -30.96 40.69 16.70
N GLY A 1060 -30.99 41.33 15.52
CA GLY A 1060 -31.62 40.77 14.31
C GLY A 1060 -30.83 39.63 13.63
N PHE A 1061 -29.58 39.38 14.05
CA PHE A 1061 -28.62 38.51 13.39
C PHE A 1061 -28.93 37.03 13.63
N LYS A 1062 -29.12 36.63 14.90
CA LYS A 1062 -29.61 35.29 15.30
C LYS A 1062 -30.86 34.90 14.50
N LYS A 1063 -31.85 35.80 14.43
CA LYS A 1063 -33.10 35.57 13.70
C LYS A 1063 -32.85 35.28 12.20
N ARG A 1064 -32.04 36.10 11.52
CA ARG A 1064 -31.68 35.90 10.10
C ARG A 1064 -31.04 34.52 9.86
N ILE A 1065 -30.17 34.09 10.76
CA ILE A 1065 -29.47 32.80 10.68
C ILE A 1065 -30.46 31.64 10.90
N GLU A 1066 -31.27 31.68 11.95
CA GLU A 1066 -32.24 30.63 12.27
C GLU A 1066 -33.35 30.51 11.21
N GLU A 1067 -33.86 31.63 10.66
CA GLU A 1067 -34.80 31.64 9.53
C GLU A 1067 -34.17 31.17 8.20
N GLY A 1068 -32.84 31.21 8.09
CA GLY A 1068 -32.08 30.63 6.99
C GLY A 1068 -31.93 29.12 7.14
N LEU A 1069 -31.31 28.66 8.22
CA LEU A 1069 -31.00 27.25 8.48
C LEU A 1069 -32.26 26.37 8.55
N ASN A 1070 -33.34 26.87 9.16
CA ASN A 1070 -34.59 26.10 9.34
C ASN A 1070 -35.56 26.22 8.14
N ARG A 1071 -35.21 26.96 7.08
CA ARG A 1071 -36.09 27.23 5.93
C ARG A 1071 -36.63 25.97 5.25
N GLY A 1072 -35.88 24.86 5.34
CA GLY A 1072 -36.29 23.56 4.82
C GLY A 1072 -37.39 22.84 5.60
N ASN A 1073 -37.75 23.28 6.81
CA ASN A 1073 -38.77 22.68 7.70
C ASN A 1073 -38.63 21.18 8.00
N TYR A 1074 -37.41 20.65 7.89
CA TYR A 1074 -37.10 19.23 8.01
C TYR A 1074 -37.67 18.54 9.26
N SER A 1075 -38.13 17.31 9.06
CA SER A 1075 -38.65 16.41 10.09
C SER A 1075 -38.20 14.97 9.84
N MET A 1076 -38.49 14.08 10.77
CA MET A 1076 -38.12 12.66 10.69
C MET A 1076 -39.30 11.77 11.08
N GLN A 1077 -39.39 10.57 10.49
CA GLN A 1077 -40.33 9.52 10.91
C GLN A 1077 -39.66 8.14 10.91
N PRO A 1078 -40.14 7.14 11.68
CA PRO A 1078 -39.55 5.80 11.66
C PRO A 1078 -39.83 5.08 10.33
N LYS A 1079 -38.79 4.60 9.64
CA LYS A 1079 -38.92 3.87 8.36
C LYS A 1079 -39.80 2.63 8.46
N ALA A 1080 -39.73 1.94 9.60
CA ALA A 1080 -40.48 0.73 9.90
C ALA A 1080 -41.74 0.98 10.75
N CYS A 1081 -42.38 2.15 10.66
CA CYS A 1081 -43.61 2.43 11.39
C CYS A 1081 -44.76 1.50 10.92
N PRO A 1082 -45.46 0.75 11.81
CA PRO A 1082 -46.53 -0.18 11.44
C PRO A 1082 -47.75 0.45 10.74
N LEU A 1083 -47.85 1.79 10.78
CA LEU A 1083 -48.90 2.57 10.11
C LEU A 1083 -48.48 3.10 8.73
N GLY A 1084 -47.23 2.86 8.31
CA GLY A 1084 -46.69 3.34 7.03
C GLY A 1084 -46.90 4.84 6.82
N LYS A 1085 -47.51 5.23 5.70
CA LYS A 1085 -47.82 6.64 5.38
C LYS A 1085 -48.82 7.32 6.34
N ALA A 1086 -49.50 6.57 7.21
CA ALA A 1086 -50.39 7.10 8.24
C ALA A 1086 -49.69 7.31 9.61
N CYS A 1087 -48.36 7.18 9.67
CA CYS A 1087 -47.59 7.40 10.90
C CYS A 1087 -47.62 8.88 11.35
N THR A 1088 -48.24 9.14 12.51
CA THR A 1088 -48.26 10.47 13.15
C THR A 1088 -47.02 10.76 13.99
N CYS A 1089 -46.18 9.74 14.24
CA CYS A 1089 -45.00 9.77 15.09
C CYS A 1089 -43.81 10.50 14.42
N LYS A 1090 -43.98 11.80 14.12
CA LYS A 1090 -42.98 12.66 13.48
C LYS A 1090 -42.18 13.49 14.49
N VAL A 1091 -40.88 13.64 14.24
CA VAL A 1091 -39.97 14.49 15.03
C VAL A 1091 -39.46 15.65 14.17
N LYS A 1092 -39.68 16.90 14.58
CA LYS A 1092 -39.14 18.07 13.86
C LYS A 1092 -37.64 18.23 14.15
N VAL A 1093 -36.84 18.54 13.13
CA VAL A 1093 -35.45 18.96 13.29
C VAL A 1093 -35.41 20.49 13.37
N LYS A 1094 -34.65 21.03 14.33
CA LYS A 1094 -34.47 22.47 14.51
C LYS A 1094 -33.00 22.81 14.74
N LEU A 1095 -32.50 23.83 14.06
CA LEU A 1095 -31.18 24.41 14.27
C LEU A 1095 -31.30 25.74 15.01
N GLU A 1096 -30.51 25.94 16.05
CA GLU A 1096 -30.52 27.15 16.88
C GLU A 1096 -29.11 27.71 17.08
N VAL A 1097 -29.03 29.03 17.28
CA VAL A 1097 -27.77 29.76 17.49
C VAL A 1097 -27.87 30.64 18.73
N GLU A 1098 -26.93 30.47 19.66
CA GLU A 1098 -26.81 31.30 20.85
C GLU A 1098 -25.55 32.18 20.72
N LEU A 1099 -25.75 33.49 20.54
CA LEU A 1099 -24.64 34.44 20.47
C LEU A 1099 -24.24 34.82 21.90
N VAL A 1100 -22.95 34.67 22.23
CA VAL A 1100 -22.38 34.97 23.56
C VAL A 1100 -21.18 35.92 23.45
N GLN A 1101 -20.80 36.57 24.55
CA GLN A 1101 -19.55 37.34 24.67
C GLN A 1101 -18.59 36.74 25.72
N THR A 1102 -19.13 36.02 26.71
CA THR A 1102 -18.39 35.29 27.74
C THR A 1102 -19.11 33.96 28.03
N GLY A 1103 -18.40 32.99 28.62
CA GLY A 1103 -18.96 31.65 28.94
C GLY A 1103 -18.65 30.58 27.89
N ARG A 1104 -19.35 29.45 27.97
CA ARG A 1104 -19.15 28.27 27.09
C ARG A 1104 -19.59 28.59 25.66
N CYS A 1105 -18.70 28.38 24.69
CA CYS A 1105 -18.97 28.50 23.27
C CYS A 1105 -18.39 27.30 22.52
N HIS A 1106 -18.92 27.02 21.33
CA HIS A 1106 -18.41 25.97 20.43
C HIS A 1106 -17.51 26.56 19.32
N ALA A 1107 -17.66 27.85 19.02
CA ALA A 1107 -16.80 28.61 18.10
C ALA A 1107 -16.64 30.07 18.56
N GLU A 1108 -15.53 30.70 18.21
CA GLU A 1108 -15.31 32.15 18.37
C GLU A 1108 -15.17 32.79 16.98
N ILE A 1109 -15.88 33.89 16.72
CA ILE A 1109 -15.82 34.61 15.44
C ILE A 1109 -15.60 36.11 15.65
N ASN A 1110 -14.86 36.73 14.73
CA ASN A 1110 -14.77 38.17 14.56
C ASN A 1110 -15.95 38.65 13.71
N LEU A 1111 -16.67 39.67 14.14
CA LEU A 1111 -17.79 40.26 13.40
C LEU A 1111 -17.49 41.70 13.00
N PHE A 1112 -17.33 41.91 11.70
CA PHE A 1112 -17.08 43.20 11.06
C PHE A 1112 -18.41 43.82 10.56
N PRO A 1113 -18.50 45.16 10.42
CA PRO A 1113 -19.68 45.80 9.83
C PRO A 1113 -19.92 45.38 8.37
N LYS A 1114 -18.84 45.10 7.64
CA LYS A 1114 -18.84 44.72 6.21
C LYS A 1114 -17.78 43.67 5.92
N VAL A 1115 -18.06 42.76 4.99
CA VAL A 1115 -17.08 41.81 4.41
C VAL A 1115 -17.32 41.67 2.90
N THR A 1116 -16.26 41.50 2.11
CA THR A 1116 -16.41 41.07 0.70
C THR A 1116 -16.68 39.56 0.64
N ARG A 1117 -15.85 38.80 1.35
CA ARG A 1117 -15.95 37.36 1.54
C ARG A 1117 -15.76 37.03 3.02
N ALA A 1118 -16.73 36.35 3.62
CA ALA A 1118 -16.62 35.81 4.97
C ALA A 1118 -15.69 34.57 4.99
N ASN A 1119 -15.35 34.11 6.20
CA ASN A 1119 -14.85 32.76 6.45
C ASN A 1119 -15.20 32.33 7.87
N SER A 1120 -14.93 31.06 8.22
CA SER A 1120 -15.36 30.40 9.46
C SER A 1120 -15.01 31.12 10.77
N ALA A 1121 -14.04 32.05 10.76
CA ALA A 1121 -13.65 32.86 11.92
C ALA A 1121 -13.92 34.38 11.76
N ASN A 1122 -14.39 34.87 10.61
CA ASN A 1122 -14.49 36.29 10.30
C ASN A 1122 -15.74 36.59 9.45
N TRP A 1123 -16.78 37.14 10.07
CA TRP A 1123 -18.12 37.33 9.51
C TRP A 1123 -18.48 38.81 9.32
N GLY A 1124 -19.54 39.07 8.55
CA GLY A 1124 -20.08 40.40 8.30
C GLY A 1124 -21.54 40.55 8.73
N GLU A 1125 -21.88 41.73 9.27
CA GLU A 1125 -23.28 42.16 9.44
C GLU A 1125 -23.99 42.32 8.08
N VAL A 1126 -23.22 42.77 7.09
CA VAL A 1126 -23.59 42.95 5.67
C VAL A 1126 -22.45 42.44 4.79
N GLN A 1127 -22.76 41.62 3.78
CA GLN A 1127 -21.84 41.30 2.69
C GLN A 1127 -21.90 42.40 1.62
N VAL A 1128 -20.74 42.78 1.07
CA VAL A 1128 -20.61 43.85 0.08
C VAL A 1128 -19.73 43.42 -1.10
N GLU A 1129 -19.97 43.96 -2.28
CA GLU A 1129 -19.10 43.82 -3.44
C GLU A 1129 -18.53 45.19 -3.85
N TRP A 1130 -17.45 45.18 -4.63
CA TRP A 1130 -16.84 46.41 -5.14
C TRP A 1130 -17.50 46.81 -6.46
N ASP A 1131 -18.13 47.98 -6.47
CA ASP A 1131 -18.67 48.62 -7.66
C ASP A 1131 -17.57 49.50 -8.27
N ASP A 1132 -17.07 49.13 -9.45
CA ASP A 1132 -16.00 49.85 -10.15
C ASP A 1132 -16.45 51.17 -10.80
N GLU A 1133 -17.73 51.30 -11.17
CA GLU A 1133 -18.30 52.52 -11.73
C GLU A 1133 -18.46 53.59 -10.63
N GLN A 1134 -19.01 53.17 -9.48
CA GLN A 1134 -19.25 54.02 -8.31
C GLN A 1134 -18.05 54.09 -7.36
N ARG A 1135 -16.99 53.29 -7.62
CA ARG A 1135 -15.74 53.18 -6.86
C ARG A 1135 -15.95 53.02 -5.36
N ARG A 1136 -16.90 52.17 -4.96
CA ARG A 1136 -17.32 51.97 -3.57
C ARG A 1136 -17.83 50.57 -3.32
N TYR A 1137 -17.83 50.17 -2.04
CA TYR A 1137 -18.44 48.91 -1.62
C TYR A 1137 -19.96 49.03 -1.45
N VAL A 1138 -20.72 48.33 -2.29
CA VAL A 1138 -22.19 48.26 -2.28
C VAL A 1138 -22.66 46.93 -1.65
N PRO A 1139 -23.80 46.87 -0.93
CA PRO A 1139 -24.32 45.61 -0.40
C PRO A 1139 -24.69 44.63 -1.52
N THR A 1140 -24.28 43.36 -1.39
CA THR A 1140 -24.73 42.32 -2.32
C THR A 1140 -26.23 42.10 -2.18
N SER A 1141 -26.89 41.73 -3.28
CA SER A 1141 -28.35 41.48 -3.32
C SER A 1141 -28.80 40.35 -2.38
N THR A 1142 -27.92 39.40 -2.07
CA THR A 1142 -28.23 38.16 -1.35
C THR A 1142 -27.36 37.99 -0.10
N GLN A 1143 -27.92 38.28 1.06
CA GLN A 1143 -27.21 38.39 2.34
C GLN A 1143 -27.10 37.05 3.10
N HIS A 1144 -26.87 35.93 2.38
CA HIS A 1144 -26.90 34.58 2.97
C HIS A 1144 -25.54 34.01 3.37
N ALA A 1145 -24.42 34.70 3.08
CA ALA A 1145 -23.08 34.21 3.42
C ALA A 1145 -22.97 33.80 4.91
N ILE A 1146 -23.55 34.54 5.85
CA ILE A 1146 -23.53 34.11 7.26
C ILE A 1146 -24.33 32.81 7.54
N VAL A 1147 -25.41 32.57 6.79
CA VAL A 1147 -26.19 31.33 6.94
C VAL A 1147 -25.36 30.13 6.44
N HIS A 1148 -24.60 30.33 5.37
CA HIS A 1148 -23.57 29.42 4.87
C HIS A 1148 -22.46 29.19 5.92
N GLU A 1149 -21.81 30.26 6.41
CA GLU A 1149 -20.76 30.15 7.42
C GLU A 1149 -21.21 29.46 8.72
N THR A 1150 -22.47 29.68 9.14
CA THR A 1150 -23.04 28.99 10.31
C THR A 1150 -23.25 27.50 10.04
N GLY A 1151 -23.52 27.10 8.79
CA GLY A 1151 -23.61 25.71 8.37
C GLY A 1151 -22.34 24.91 8.72
N HIS A 1152 -21.15 25.50 8.53
CA HIS A 1152 -19.89 24.88 8.92
C HIS A 1152 -19.80 24.55 10.42
N LEU A 1153 -20.45 25.33 11.28
CA LEU A 1153 -20.45 25.09 12.73
C LEU A 1153 -21.33 23.88 13.11
N PHE A 1154 -22.31 23.54 12.28
CA PHE A 1154 -23.03 22.26 12.30
C PHE A 1154 -22.31 21.14 11.53
N GLY A 1155 -21.13 21.44 10.97
CA GLY A 1155 -20.24 20.51 10.27
C GLY A 1155 -20.44 20.45 8.76
N TRP A 1156 -21.32 21.29 8.18
CA TRP A 1156 -21.67 21.21 6.77
C TRP A 1156 -20.48 21.66 5.88
N PRO A 1157 -20.04 20.83 4.92
CA PRO A 1157 -18.85 21.10 4.12
C PRO A 1157 -19.07 22.12 2.99
N ASP A 1158 -17.95 22.65 2.48
CA ASP A 1158 -17.86 23.66 1.42
C ASP A 1158 -18.18 23.10 0.02
N GLU A 1159 -19.45 22.98 -0.36
CA GLU A 1159 -19.84 22.26 -1.58
C GLU A 1159 -19.76 23.12 -2.84
N TYR A 1160 -18.53 23.32 -3.33
CA TYR A 1160 -18.23 23.95 -4.62
C TYR A 1160 -16.99 23.34 -5.31
N PHE A 1161 -17.04 22.03 -5.63
CA PHE A 1161 -15.90 21.24 -6.11
C PHE A 1161 -15.05 21.88 -7.24
N LEU A 1162 -15.68 22.57 -8.21
CA LEU A 1162 -14.97 23.28 -9.29
C LEU A 1162 -14.12 24.46 -8.80
N GLY A 1163 -14.59 25.17 -7.77
CA GLY A 1163 -13.83 26.20 -7.07
C GLY A 1163 -12.81 25.65 -6.08
N GLY A 1164 -12.70 24.31 -5.95
CA GLY A 1164 -11.86 23.65 -4.97
C GLY A 1164 -12.49 23.55 -3.58
N GLY A 1165 -13.81 23.55 -3.47
CA GLY A 1165 -14.52 23.28 -2.21
C GLY A 1165 -14.55 21.79 -1.84
N ALA A 1166 -14.84 21.49 -0.57
CA ALA A 1166 -14.97 20.14 -0.02
C ALA A 1166 -15.84 19.17 -0.84
N VAL A 1167 -15.50 17.89 -0.73
CA VAL A 1167 -16.16 16.78 -1.45
C VAL A 1167 -16.40 15.60 -0.51
N PHE A 1168 -17.60 15.01 -0.55
CA PHE A 1168 -17.91 13.78 0.17
C PHE A 1168 -17.03 12.61 -0.31
N GLY A 1169 -16.40 11.89 0.62
CA GLY A 1169 -15.28 10.99 0.34
C GLY A 1169 -15.56 9.87 -0.65
N LYS A 1170 -16.82 9.44 -0.80
CA LYS A 1170 -17.22 8.43 -1.81
C LYS A 1170 -17.01 8.90 -3.25
N TYR A 1171 -17.01 10.22 -3.51
CA TYR A 1171 -16.72 10.80 -4.82
C TYR A 1171 -15.22 11.07 -5.05
N ILE A 1172 -14.35 10.80 -4.07
CA ILE A 1172 -12.89 10.91 -4.21
C ILE A 1172 -12.33 9.54 -4.56
N ASN A 1173 -11.61 9.44 -5.67
CA ASN A 1173 -11.02 8.18 -6.12
C ASN A 1173 -9.68 7.88 -5.44
N SER A 1174 -9.15 6.68 -5.69
CA SER A 1174 -7.89 6.20 -5.11
C SER A 1174 -6.64 6.96 -5.57
N GLN A 1175 -6.77 7.91 -6.50
CA GLN A 1175 -5.73 8.88 -6.88
C GLN A 1175 -5.93 10.24 -6.20
N HIS A 1176 -6.88 10.32 -5.24
CA HIS A 1176 -7.34 11.54 -4.61
C HIS A 1176 -7.87 12.59 -5.60
N LEU A 1177 -8.59 12.19 -6.65
CA LEU A 1177 -9.25 13.10 -7.59
C LEU A 1177 -10.78 12.97 -7.47
N VAL A 1178 -11.52 14.03 -7.80
CA VAL A 1178 -12.99 13.99 -7.88
C VAL A 1178 -13.40 13.14 -9.08
N ASP A 1179 -14.14 12.06 -8.83
CA ASP A 1179 -14.58 11.19 -9.91
C ASP A 1179 -15.91 11.61 -10.52
N LEU A 1180 -15.80 12.32 -11.64
CA LEU A 1180 -16.93 12.80 -12.44
C LEU A 1180 -17.66 11.70 -13.23
N LYS A 1181 -17.42 10.42 -12.92
CA LYS A 1181 -18.17 9.27 -13.47
C LYS A 1181 -18.91 8.44 -12.43
N MET A 1182 -18.79 8.71 -11.12
CA MET A 1182 -19.63 7.99 -10.16
C MET A 1182 -21.11 8.28 -10.41
N ALA A 1183 -21.95 7.25 -10.32
CA ALA A 1183 -23.39 7.43 -10.20
C ALA A 1183 -23.67 8.32 -8.99
N GLN A 1184 -24.43 9.40 -9.20
CA GLN A 1184 -24.76 10.31 -8.10
C GLN A 1184 -25.62 9.60 -7.07
N LEU A 1185 -25.40 9.92 -5.80
CA LEU A 1185 -26.34 9.58 -4.76
C LEU A 1185 -27.69 10.24 -5.08
N VAL A 1186 -28.79 9.55 -4.73
CA VAL A 1186 -30.17 10.05 -4.86
C VAL A 1186 -30.30 11.47 -4.31
N ASP A 1187 -29.55 11.75 -3.24
CA ASP A 1187 -29.40 13.08 -2.68
C ASP A 1187 -28.06 13.67 -3.16
N ASN A 1188 -28.16 14.55 -4.17
CA ASN A 1188 -27.04 15.09 -4.94
C ASN A 1188 -26.09 15.96 -4.08
N TRP A 1189 -25.09 15.31 -3.50
CA TRP A 1189 -24.09 15.92 -2.60
C TRP A 1189 -22.88 16.53 -3.33
N GLN A 1190 -22.84 16.57 -4.67
CA GLN A 1190 -21.53 16.71 -5.32
C GLN A 1190 -21.49 17.29 -6.75
N ARG A 1191 -22.60 17.67 -7.39
CA ARG A 1191 -22.53 18.25 -8.75
C ARG A 1191 -23.30 19.56 -8.95
N THR A 1192 -24.55 19.66 -8.48
CA THR A 1192 -25.38 20.86 -8.74
C THR A 1192 -25.35 21.84 -7.57
N THR A 1193 -24.24 22.55 -7.43
CA THR A 1193 -23.96 23.46 -6.30
C THR A 1193 -24.52 24.88 -6.50
N GLN A 1194 -25.01 25.19 -7.72
CA GLN A 1194 -25.55 26.49 -8.13
C GLN A 1194 -26.71 27.00 -7.27
N THR A 1195 -27.46 26.11 -6.61
CA THR A 1195 -28.59 26.48 -5.73
C THR A 1195 -28.40 26.01 -4.28
N ASN A 1196 -27.32 25.28 -3.96
CA ASN A 1196 -27.04 24.83 -2.59
C ASN A 1196 -26.54 26.00 -1.72
N LEU A 1197 -27.05 26.13 -0.49
CA LEU A 1197 -26.55 27.11 0.48
C LEU A 1197 -25.04 27.02 0.66
N MET A 1198 -24.48 25.81 0.75
CA MET A 1198 -23.03 25.62 0.96
C MET A 1198 -22.21 25.70 -0.34
N GLY A 1199 -22.86 26.03 -1.46
CA GLY A 1199 -22.23 26.26 -2.75
C GLY A 1199 -22.50 27.68 -3.26
N ALA A 1200 -22.46 27.86 -4.58
CA ALA A 1200 -22.78 29.13 -5.22
C ALA A 1200 -24.22 29.61 -4.96
N GLY A 1201 -25.11 28.73 -4.49
CA GLY A 1201 -26.48 29.07 -4.11
C GLY A 1201 -26.60 30.11 -2.98
N MET A 1202 -25.57 30.35 -2.17
CA MET A 1202 -25.57 31.48 -1.21
C MET A 1202 -25.73 32.85 -1.88
N LEU A 1203 -25.39 32.95 -3.18
CA LEU A 1203 -25.52 34.15 -4.01
C LEU A 1203 -26.92 34.27 -4.67
N THR A 1204 -27.88 33.43 -4.28
CA THR A 1204 -29.26 33.43 -4.81
C THR A 1204 -30.25 33.87 -3.73
N GLU A 1205 -31.42 34.41 -4.09
CA GLU A 1205 -32.41 34.86 -3.08
C GLU A 1205 -32.90 33.73 -2.16
N LYS A 1206 -32.97 32.50 -2.69
CA LYS A 1206 -33.62 31.34 -2.08
C LYS A 1206 -32.68 30.12 -2.12
N PRO A 1207 -31.56 30.15 -1.37
CA PRO A 1207 -30.67 29.00 -1.27
C PRO A 1207 -31.41 27.76 -0.78
N VAL A 1208 -31.10 26.63 -1.38
CA VAL A 1208 -31.59 25.31 -1.00
C VAL A 1208 -30.62 24.69 -0.01
N ILE A 1209 -31.15 24.27 1.14
CA ILE A 1209 -30.49 23.34 2.06
C ILE A 1209 -31.02 21.95 1.69
N PRO A 1210 -30.21 21.01 1.14
CA PRO A 1210 -30.65 19.64 0.85
C PRO A 1210 -30.79 18.79 2.12
N LYS A 1211 -31.52 17.66 2.03
CA LYS A 1211 -31.83 16.83 3.22
C LYS A 1211 -30.62 16.12 3.83
N TYR A 1212 -29.53 15.92 3.09
CA TYR A 1212 -28.35 15.22 3.61
C TYR A 1212 -27.65 15.95 4.75
N TYR A 1213 -27.78 17.27 4.85
CA TYR A 1213 -27.30 18.02 6.02
C TYR A 1213 -28.02 17.66 7.32
N MET A 1214 -29.23 17.09 7.25
CA MET A 1214 -29.98 16.65 8.42
C MET A 1214 -29.60 15.23 8.87
N TYR A 1215 -28.88 14.49 8.03
CA TYR A 1215 -28.53 13.10 8.27
C TYR A 1215 -27.65 12.90 9.51
N GLY A 1216 -26.85 13.91 9.89
CA GLY A 1216 -26.10 13.89 11.14
C GLY A 1216 -26.99 13.87 12.39
N PHE A 1217 -28.01 14.74 12.41
CA PHE A 1217 -28.99 14.77 13.49
C PHE A 1217 -29.82 13.48 13.50
N ARG A 1218 -30.13 12.91 12.32
CA ARG A 1218 -30.84 11.63 12.21
C ARG A 1218 -30.00 10.46 12.69
N ASP A 1219 -28.74 10.32 12.32
CA ASP A 1219 -27.90 9.20 12.75
C ASP A 1219 -27.58 9.26 14.25
N TRP A 1220 -27.37 10.45 14.81
CA TRP A 1220 -27.34 10.62 16.28
C TRP A 1220 -28.66 10.17 16.92
N PHE A 1221 -29.80 10.53 16.36
CA PHE A 1221 -31.11 10.16 16.91
C PHE A 1221 -31.43 8.66 16.73
N ASN A 1222 -31.01 8.04 15.63
CA ASN A 1222 -31.02 6.60 15.43
C ASN A 1222 -30.19 5.91 16.53
N GLU A 1223 -28.95 6.38 16.77
CA GLU A 1223 -28.04 5.85 17.79
C GLU A 1223 -28.63 5.94 19.21
N LYS A 1224 -29.31 7.05 19.55
CA LYS A 1224 -29.89 7.25 20.90
C LYS A 1224 -31.29 6.71 21.10
N THR A 1225 -32.01 6.36 20.03
CA THR A 1225 -33.37 5.77 20.14
C THR A 1225 -33.45 4.29 19.78
N GLY A 1226 -32.43 3.73 19.09
CA GLY A 1226 -32.44 2.35 18.61
C GLY A 1226 -33.43 2.11 17.46
N ILE A 1227 -33.92 3.18 16.82
CA ILE A 1227 -34.95 3.16 15.77
C ILE A 1227 -34.33 3.73 14.49
N ASP A 1228 -34.60 3.13 13.34
CA ASP A 1228 -34.17 3.69 12.06
C ASP A 1228 -35.21 4.72 11.55
N TRP A 1229 -34.86 6.00 11.65
CA TRP A 1229 -35.64 7.11 11.13
C TRP A 1229 -35.27 7.43 9.67
N GLU A 1230 -36.13 8.13 8.93
CA GLU A 1230 -35.84 8.77 7.63
C GLU A 1230 -36.08 10.29 7.73
N VAL A 1231 -35.35 11.09 6.95
CA VAL A 1231 -35.54 12.55 6.90
C VAL A 1231 -36.55 12.93 5.81
N LEU A 1232 -37.57 13.69 6.22
CA LEU A 1232 -38.59 14.29 5.38
C LEU A 1232 -38.41 15.81 5.28
N LYS A 1233 -38.78 16.36 4.13
CA LYS A 1233 -38.93 17.81 3.89
C LYS A 1233 -40.40 18.21 3.94
#